data_AF-A0A9P6TQN6-F1
#
_entry.id   AF-A0A9P6TQN6-F1
#
_cell.length_a   1.000
_cell.length_b   1.000
_cell.length_c   1.000
_cell.angle_alpha   90.00
_cell.angle_beta   90.00
_cell.angle_gamma   90.00
#
_symmetry.space_group_name_H-M   'P 1'
#
loop_
_entity.id
_entity.type
_entity.pdbx_description
1 polymer ?
#
loop_
_entity_poly.entity_id
_entity_poly.type
_entity_poly.pdbx_seq_one_letter_code
_entity_poly.pdbx_strand_id
1 'polypeptide(L)'
;MLSGHARRYRPRWPNEEHIMDWKCCEFRQLSSDELYRILRARNAVLVVEDAHVHLDIDGKDEHALHVFSIDTRDKERSVGAYARLLPGDDVDPETMIDKCLTSAARRDDDTAKQLLERALGHAHERWPGAPVRIHSPIHHEAFYTKLGFRKVDGPFLEHGMPYIGMIHSMRDATRSARGLLRGVRGIVEPLASSLGDTVQPARATRTEARSEQDAHAFSPRLPADSGHQSTSFVTTDTPPHLLPVILAGGSGTRLWPLSREHHPKQLIGLIADESLLTATARRLDGIGNATLASELLLVCGEHHRFMSAAQARSCGKAARILLEPAARNTAPALTLAALDARARHGDPVLVVMPADHAVTDSNAFQEAVARAARYAQAGAIVTLGVLPRHAETGYGYIRIGAPVQHANGAQGGHAIERFVEKPHQELARQYLQSGEYWWNSGIFVVRASAWLTAIAVFHPDMHAACEAAWHRGAEEAGGFFKADAAALDACPSDSIDYAVMERLADPAGPGIEGVVVPLAAGWSDVGSWDAIWEIMPKDAAGNVSRGRVIFEGTQDCFAHSEGRLIACVGLKDVVVIETADAVLVANKHDVQQVKAVVARLKSEQYVEAEDHRKVHRPWGYYDSIDHGERFQVKRIVVEPGKQLSLQMHYHRAEHWTVVRGTARVTCGNKTFLLSENESTYIPLGTVHRLENPGKTPLEIIEVQSGHYLGEDDIVRLDDQYGRAGRAAVDAQAAATDASPAAAANIVAAPNATATPYGVGTLRAGR
;
A
#
# COMPACT_ATOMS: atom_id res chain seq x y z
N MET A 1 1.45 -74.00 -30.13
CA MET A 1 0.22 -74.07 -30.93
C MET A 1 -0.50 -72.74 -30.77
N LEU A 2 -0.46 -71.91 -31.80
CA LEU A 2 -1.62 -71.61 -32.67
C LEU A 2 -2.60 -70.65 -31.96
N SER A 3 -2.52 -69.35 -32.23
CA SER A 3 -3.16 -68.63 -33.36
C SER A 3 -4.54 -68.07 -32.98
N GLY A 4 -4.76 -66.77 -33.19
CA GLY A 4 -6.10 -66.19 -33.06
C GLY A 4 -6.16 -64.68 -33.27
N HIS A 5 -6.21 -64.26 -34.53
CA HIS A 5 -6.54 -62.90 -34.94
C HIS A 5 -7.97 -62.47 -34.53
N ALA A 6 -8.06 -61.19 -34.14
CA ALA A 6 -9.10 -60.21 -34.40
C ALA A 6 -10.59 -60.61 -34.41
N ARG A 7 -11.35 -60.02 -33.47
CA ARG A 7 -12.65 -59.40 -33.78
C ARG A 7 -12.69 -57.97 -33.26
N ARG A 8 -12.80 -57.04 -34.23
CA ARG A 8 -13.12 -55.62 -34.02
C ARG A 8 -14.44 -55.50 -33.26
N TYR A 9 -14.38 -55.03 -32.02
CA TYR A 9 -15.54 -54.40 -31.39
C TYR A 9 -15.37 -52.89 -31.61
N ARG A 10 -16.18 -52.32 -32.50
CA ARG A 10 -16.42 -50.87 -32.53
C ARG A 10 -17.57 -50.61 -31.55
N PRO A 11 -17.34 -49.99 -30.38
CA PRO A 11 -18.43 -49.30 -29.72
C PRO A 11 -18.79 -48.10 -30.59
N ARG A 12 -20.05 -48.06 -31.03
CA ARG A 12 -20.69 -46.85 -31.55
C ARG A 12 -20.41 -45.70 -30.56
N TRP A 13 -19.82 -44.61 -31.03
CA TRP A 13 -19.79 -43.34 -30.32
C TRP A 13 -21.23 -42.94 -29.95
N PRO A 14 -21.57 -42.78 -28.66
CA PRO A 14 -22.60 -41.81 -28.31
C PRO A 14 -21.98 -40.42 -28.55
N ASN A 15 -22.69 -39.53 -29.23
CA ASN A 15 -22.27 -38.15 -29.51
C ASN A 15 -21.52 -37.52 -28.31
N GLU A 16 -20.19 -37.37 -28.41
CA GLU A 16 -19.32 -36.80 -27.37
C GLU A 16 -19.28 -35.26 -27.38
N GLU A 17 -20.07 -34.60 -28.24
CA GLU A 17 -20.12 -33.14 -28.39
C GLU A 17 -20.76 -32.37 -27.21
N HIS A 18 -21.16 -33.03 -26.11
CA HIS A 18 -21.88 -32.36 -25.00
C HIS A 18 -21.35 -32.69 -23.58
N ILE A 19 -20.06 -32.98 -23.41
CA ILE A 19 -19.47 -33.27 -22.09
C ILE A 19 -18.76 -32.05 -21.46
N MET A 20 -18.28 -31.13 -22.28
CA MET A 20 -17.58 -29.91 -21.85
C MET A 20 -18.17 -28.70 -22.56
N ASP A 21 -18.64 -27.71 -21.79
CA ASP A 21 -19.07 -26.43 -22.33
C ASP A 21 -17.86 -25.49 -22.42
N TRP A 22 -17.35 -25.26 -23.64
CA TRP A 22 -16.15 -24.47 -23.89
C TRP A 22 -16.51 -23.00 -24.14
N LYS A 23 -15.75 -22.10 -23.51
CA LYS A 23 -15.93 -20.66 -23.63
C LYS A 23 -14.58 -19.97 -23.85
N CYS A 24 -14.63 -18.88 -24.61
CA CYS A 24 -13.55 -17.90 -24.73
C CYS A 24 -14.17 -16.51 -24.63
N CYS A 25 -13.73 -15.72 -23.66
CA CYS A 25 -14.27 -14.38 -23.46
C CYS A 25 -13.23 -13.44 -22.83
N GLU A 26 -13.50 -12.14 -22.95
CA GLU A 26 -12.76 -11.10 -22.23
C GLU A 26 -13.17 -11.10 -20.75
N PHE A 27 -12.31 -10.59 -19.88
CA PHE A 27 -12.57 -10.55 -18.43
C PHE A 27 -13.93 -9.93 -18.07
N ARG A 28 -14.31 -8.83 -18.74
CA ARG A 28 -15.57 -8.11 -18.51
C ARG A 28 -16.83 -8.90 -18.90
N GLN A 29 -16.66 -9.99 -19.64
CA GLN A 29 -17.74 -10.88 -20.08
C GLN A 29 -17.90 -12.10 -19.16
N LEU A 30 -16.99 -12.30 -18.21
CA LEU A 30 -17.14 -13.35 -17.20
C LEU A 30 -18.24 -12.97 -16.21
N SER A 31 -19.16 -13.89 -15.96
CA SER A 31 -20.02 -13.77 -14.79
C SER A 31 -19.22 -13.96 -13.49
N SER A 32 -19.71 -13.42 -12.38
CA SER A 32 -19.07 -13.61 -11.07
C SER A 32 -18.92 -15.10 -10.69
N ASP A 33 -19.88 -15.94 -11.11
CA ASP A 33 -19.85 -17.39 -10.91
C ASP A 33 -18.73 -18.07 -11.73
N GLU A 34 -18.59 -17.72 -13.00
CA GLU A 34 -17.51 -18.25 -13.85
C GLU A 34 -16.13 -17.80 -13.35
N LEU A 35 -15.99 -16.53 -12.98
CA LEU A 35 -14.77 -16.01 -12.39
C LEU A 35 -14.40 -16.77 -11.12
N TYR A 36 -15.34 -16.96 -10.19
CA TYR A 36 -15.09 -17.71 -8.95
C TYR A 36 -14.66 -19.16 -9.23
N ARG A 37 -15.29 -19.82 -10.20
CA ARG A 37 -14.92 -21.21 -10.56
C ARG A 37 -13.54 -21.30 -11.21
N ILE A 38 -13.17 -20.32 -12.03
CA ILE A 38 -11.83 -20.21 -12.63
C ILE A 38 -10.78 -20.04 -11.54
N LEU A 39 -11.00 -19.10 -10.59
CA LEU A 39 -10.09 -18.87 -9.47
C LEU A 39 -9.96 -20.11 -8.58
N ARG A 40 -11.09 -20.76 -8.25
CA ARG A 40 -11.08 -22.02 -7.50
C ARG A 40 -10.24 -23.10 -8.20
N ALA A 41 -10.33 -23.23 -9.52
CA ALA A 41 -9.57 -24.21 -10.28
C ALA A 41 -8.07 -23.85 -10.38
N ARG A 42 -7.74 -22.57 -10.57
CA ARG A 42 -6.35 -22.07 -10.54
C ARG A 42 -5.71 -22.32 -9.19
N ASN A 43 -6.39 -22.01 -8.09
CA ASN A 43 -5.89 -22.25 -6.75
C ASN A 43 -5.68 -23.76 -6.50
N ALA A 44 -6.67 -24.58 -6.85
CA ALA A 44 -6.59 -26.03 -6.63
C ALA A 44 -5.45 -26.71 -7.40
N VAL A 45 -5.17 -26.28 -8.64
CA VAL A 45 -4.12 -26.89 -9.47
C VAL A 45 -2.79 -26.17 -9.34
N LEU A 46 -2.74 -24.89 -9.71
CA LEU A 46 -1.47 -24.17 -9.81
C LEU A 46 -0.85 -23.87 -8.44
N VAL A 47 -1.68 -23.57 -7.43
CA VAL A 47 -1.18 -23.18 -6.10
C VAL A 47 -1.04 -24.39 -5.18
N VAL A 48 -2.08 -25.21 -5.06
CA VAL A 48 -2.11 -26.31 -4.09
C VAL A 48 -1.34 -27.52 -4.62
N GLU A 49 -1.57 -27.92 -5.86
CA GLU A 49 -0.97 -29.15 -6.40
C GLU A 49 0.43 -28.93 -6.96
N ASP A 50 0.59 -27.95 -7.85
CA ASP A 50 1.87 -27.66 -8.47
C ASP A 50 2.82 -26.90 -7.51
N ALA A 51 2.33 -26.53 -6.33
CA ALA A 51 3.05 -25.77 -5.30
C ALA A 51 3.67 -24.45 -5.83
N HIS A 52 3.08 -23.87 -6.87
CA HIS A 52 3.58 -22.62 -7.44
C HIS A 52 3.05 -21.41 -6.64
N VAL A 53 3.96 -20.51 -6.25
CA VAL A 53 3.61 -19.25 -5.61
C VAL A 53 3.22 -18.23 -6.68
N HIS A 54 1.92 -17.96 -6.81
CA HIS A 54 1.38 -16.94 -7.72
C HIS A 54 0.32 -16.07 -7.04
N LEU A 55 0.18 -14.83 -7.49
CA LEU A 55 -1.03 -14.04 -7.26
C LEU A 55 -2.12 -14.57 -8.20
N ASP A 56 -3.23 -15.07 -7.63
CA ASP A 56 -4.30 -15.69 -8.41
C ASP A 56 -4.94 -14.70 -9.39
N ILE A 57 -5.16 -13.45 -8.93
CA ILE A 57 -5.42 -12.26 -9.75
C ILE A 57 -4.18 -11.36 -9.67
N ASP A 58 -3.54 -11.11 -10.80
CA ASP A 58 -2.23 -10.42 -10.89
C ASP A 58 -2.29 -9.13 -11.72
N GLY A 59 -3.49 -8.58 -11.92
CA GLY A 59 -3.71 -7.38 -12.74
C GLY A 59 -3.69 -7.64 -14.25
N LYS A 60 -3.13 -8.78 -14.70
CA LYS A 60 -3.11 -9.14 -16.13
C LYS A 60 -4.42 -9.77 -16.61
N ASP A 61 -5.23 -10.29 -15.68
CA ASP A 61 -6.53 -10.88 -16.01
C ASP A 61 -7.48 -9.91 -16.71
N GLU A 62 -7.49 -8.61 -16.37
CA GLU A 62 -8.42 -7.65 -16.98
C GLU A 62 -8.23 -7.49 -18.50
N HIS A 63 -7.00 -7.67 -18.97
CA HIS A 63 -6.62 -7.46 -20.37
C HIS A 63 -6.47 -8.76 -21.17
N ALA A 64 -6.80 -9.90 -20.56
CA ALA A 64 -6.62 -11.22 -21.15
C ALA A 64 -7.88 -11.76 -21.82
N LEU A 65 -7.69 -12.74 -22.72
CA LEU A 65 -8.75 -13.68 -23.08
C LEU A 65 -8.67 -14.90 -22.17
N HIS A 66 -9.84 -15.33 -21.70
CA HIS A 66 -9.99 -16.48 -20.82
C HIS A 66 -10.59 -17.64 -21.62
N VAL A 67 -9.82 -18.70 -21.84
CA VAL A 67 -10.27 -19.90 -22.55
C VAL A 67 -10.47 -21.02 -21.53
N PHE A 68 -11.68 -21.51 -21.38
CA PHE A 68 -12.00 -22.48 -20.34
C PHE A 68 -13.15 -23.41 -20.70
N SER A 69 -13.23 -24.54 -20.00
CA SER A 69 -14.34 -25.48 -20.12
C SER A 69 -15.05 -25.69 -18.79
N ILE A 70 -16.37 -25.79 -18.82
CA ILE A 70 -17.19 -26.22 -17.68
C ILE A 70 -17.59 -27.68 -17.88
N ASP A 71 -17.31 -28.52 -16.87
CA ASP A 71 -17.71 -29.93 -16.90
C ASP A 71 -19.22 -30.06 -16.63
N THR A 72 -19.99 -30.43 -17.66
CA THR A 72 -21.45 -30.52 -17.56
C THR A 72 -21.92 -31.79 -16.83
N ARG A 73 -21.02 -32.74 -16.58
CA ARG A 73 -21.31 -33.97 -15.80
C ARG A 73 -21.10 -33.77 -14.31
N ASP A 74 -20.33 -32.76 -13.93
CA ASP A 74 -20.12 -32.39 -12.55
C ASP A 74 -21.34 -31.62 -12.01
N LYS A 75 -21.85 -32.04 -10.85
CA LYS A 75 -22.96 -31.35 -10.17
C LYS A 75 -22.57 -29.93 -9.76
N GLU A 76 -21.29 -29.70 -9.46
CA GLU A 76 -20.76 -28.38 -9.13
C GLU A 76 -20.39 -27.55 -10.36
N ARG A 77 -20.48 -28.13 -11.58
CA ARG A 77 -20.08 -27.49 -12.84
C ARG A 77 -18.68 -26.87 -12.73
N SER A 78 -17.72 -27.63 -12.22
CA SER A 78 -16.34 -27.19 -12.08
C SER A 78 -15.66 -26.92 -13.43
N VAL A 79 -14.59 -26.13 -13.38
CA VAL A 79 -13.74 -25.87 -14.54
C VAL A 79 -12.92 -27.12 -14.83
N GLY A 80 -13.07 -27.68 -16.03
CA GLY A 80 -12.35 -28.87 -16.49
C GLY A 80 -10.96 -28.55 -17.06
N ALA A 81 -10.84 -27.38 -17.70
CA ALA A 81 -9.61 -26.89 -18.31
C ALA A 81 -9.63 -25.37 -18.34
N TYR A 82 -8.46 -24.74 -18.21
CA TYR A 82 -8.34 -23.30 -18.24
C TYR A 82 -6.99 -22.87 -18.81
N ALA A 83 -7.00 -21.83 -19.65
CA ALA A 83 -5.81 -21.09 -20.09
C ALA A 83 -6.15 -19.61 -20.19
N ARG A 84 -5.15 -18.76 -19.91
CA ARG A 84 -5.23 -17.32 -20.10
C ARG A 84 -4.33 -16.93 -21.27
N LEU A 85 -4.84 -16.02 -22.12
CA LEU A 85 -4.12 -15.50 -23.27
C LEU A 85 -3.83 -14.02 -23.05
N LEU A 86 -2.54 -13.67 -23.03
CA LEU A 86 -2.08 -12.29 -22.87
C LEU A 86 -1.65 -11.72 -24.23
N PRO A 87 -2.01 -10.45 -24.52
CA PRO A 87 -1.38 -9.74 -25.62
C PRO A 87 0.12 -9.61 -25.37
N GLY A 88 0.92 -9.54 -26.43
CA GLY A 88 2.31 -9.10 -26.28
C GLY A 88 2.35 -7.65 -25.81
N ASP A 89 3.34 -7.32 -24.98
CA ASP A 89 3.58 -5.98 -24.47
C ASP A 89 5.01 -5.52 -24.80
N ASP A 90 5.41 -4.35 -24.30
CA ASP A 90 6.73 -3.77 -24.59
C ASP A 90 7.89 -4.55 -23.94
N VAL A 91 7.59 -5.46 -23.00
CA VAL A 91 8.57 -6.29 -22.28
C VAL A 91 8.67 -7.67 -22.92
N ASP A 92 7.53 -8.31 -23.19
CA ASP A 92 7.37 -9.58 -23.89
C ASP A 92 6.51 -9.37 -25.15
N PRO A 93 7.11 -9.10 -26.32
CA PRO A 93 6.38 -8.71 -27.53
C PRO A 93 5.53 -9.85 -28.15
N GLU A 94 5.62 -11.05 -27.58
CA GLU A 94 4.93 -12.24 -28.06
C GLU A 94 3.63 -12.46 -27.30
N THR A 95 2.57 -12.85 -28.02
CA THR A 95 1.32 -13.28 -27.37
C THR A 95 1.62 -14.49 -26.49
N MET A 96 1.14 -14.49 -25.25
CA MET A 96 1.48 -15.55 -24.29
C MET A 96 0.26 -16.39 -23.91
N ILE A 97 0.45 -17.72 -23.86
CA ILE A 97 -0.47 -18.63 -23.14
C ILE A 97 0.11 -18.82 -21.74
N ASP A 98 -0.63 -18.39 -20.71
CA ASP A 98 -0.26 -18.56 -19.32
C ASP A 98 -1.39 -19.15 -18.47
N LYS A 99 -1.09 -19.46 -17.20
CA LYS A 99 -2.00 -20.10 -16.23
C LYS A 99 -2.74 -21.31 -16.83
N CYS A 100 -2.04 -22.16 -17.58
CA CYS A 100 -2.60 -23.31 -18.28
C CYS A 100 -2.75 -24.49 -17.33
N LEU A 101 -3.96 -25.04 -17.19
CA LEU A 101 -4.26 -26.15 -16.29
C LEU A 101 -5.36 -27.06 -16.83
N THR A 102 -5.35 -28.30 -16.34
CA THR A 102 -6.47 -29.25 -16.43
C THR A 102 -6.79 -29.76 -15.04
N SER A 103 -8.08 -29.92 -14.74
CA SER A 103 -8.52 -30.45 -13.45
C SER A 103 -8.09 -31.91 -13.29
N ALA A 104 -7.91 -32.37 -12.05
CA ALA A 104 -7.47 -33.74 -11.76
C ALA A 104 -8.34 -34.82 -12.44
N ALA A 105 -9.64 -34.56 -12.64
CA ALA A 105 -10.57 -35.46 -13.31
C ALA A 105 -10.34 -35.58 -14.84
N ARG A 106 -9.47 -34.75 -15.43
CA ARG A 106 -9.32 -34.53 -16.88
C ARG A 106 -7.88 -34.63 -17.40
N ARG A 107 -6.96 -35.20 -16.61
CA ARG A 107 -5.55 -35.31 -16.98
C ARG A 107 -5.21 -36.50 -17.88
N ASP A 108 -6.05 -37.54 -17.83
CA ASP A 108 -5.86 -38.78 -18.60
C ASP A 108 -6.71 -38.83 -19.88
N ASP A 109 -7.23 -37.69 -20.34
CA ASP A 109 -7.98 -37.56 -21.60
C ASP A 109 -7.40 -36.46 -22.51
N ASP A 110 -8.02 -36.25 -23.68
CA ASP A 110 -7.57 -35.25 -24.66
C ASP A 110 -7.88 -33.79 -24.27
N THR A 111 -8.31 -33.51 -23.02
CA THR A 111 -8.75 -32.17 -22.60
C THR A 111 -7.63 -31.13 -22.66
N ALA A 112 -6.40 -31.47 -22.22
CA ALA A 112 -5.26 -30.54 -22.29
C ALA A 112 -4.92 -30.16 -23.74
N LYS A 113 -5.03 -31.13 -24.65
CA LYS A 113 -4.83 -30.92 -26.09
C LYS A 113 -5.93 -30.03 -26.67
N GLN A 114 -7.20 -30.30 -26.35
CA GLN A 114 -8.33 -29.49 -26.80
C GLN A 114 -8.26 -28.05 -26.29
N LEU A 115 -7.83 -27.85 -25.03
CA LEU A 115 -7.60 -26.51 -24.46
C LEU A 115 -6.58 -25.74 -25.30
N LEU A 116 -5.42 -26.35 -25.58
CA LEU A 116 -4.34 -25.69 -26.31
C LEU A 116 -4.69 -25.44 -27.78
N GLU A 117 -5.39 -26.36 -28.45
CA GLU A 117 -5.88 -26.15 -29.83
C GLU A 117 -6.85 -24.96 -29.90
N ARG A 118 -7.74 -24.83 -28.91
CA ARG A 118 -8.68 -23.69 -28.81
C ARG A 118 -7.98 -22.39 -28.45
N ALA A 119 -7.06 -22.44 -27.48
CA ALA A 119 -6.24 -21.31 -27.06
C ALA A 119 -5.43 -20.75 -28.24
N LEU A 120 -4.76 -21.61 -29.02
CA LEU A 120 -4.05 -21.22 -30.23
C LEU A 120 -4.97 -20.65 -31.30
N GLY A 121 -6.15 -21.27 -31.51
CA GLY A 121 -7.15 -20.76 -32.45
C GLY A 121 -7.58 -19.34 -32.11
N HIS A 122 -7.97 -19.10 -30.85
CA HIS A 122 -8.38 -17.77 -30.39
C HIS A 122 -7.23 -16.76 -30.36
N ALA A 123 -6.01 -17.17 -30.00
CA ALA A 123 -4.84 -16.31 -30.05
C ALA A 123 -4.54 -15.85 -31.49
N HIS A 124 -4.60 -16.76 -32.47
CA HIS A 124 -4.35 -16.42 -33.88
C HIS A 124 -5.51 -15.65 -34.53
N GLU A 125 -6.74 -15.83 -34.07
CA GLU A 125 -7.88 -14.99 -34.47
C GLU A 125 -7.78 -13.58 -33.89
N ARG A 126 -7.41 -13.45 -32.62
CA ARG A 126 -7.33 -12.16 -31.91
C ARG A 126 -6.09 -11.35 -32.31
N TRP A 127 -4.95 -12.02 -32.51
CA TRP A 127 -3.67 -11.41 -32.88
C TRP A 127 -3.08 -12.11 -34.12
N PRO A 128 -3.60 -11.81 -35.33
CA PRO A 128 -3.15 -12.45 -36.55
C PRO A 128 -1.67 -12.20 -36.84
N GLY A 129 -0.91 -13.29 -37.02
CA GLY A 129 0.51 -13.24 -37.39
C GLY A 129 1.49 -13.11 -36.21
N ALA A 130 1.00 -12.89 -34.98
CA ALA A 130 1.84 -12.90 -33.78
C ALA A 130 2.26 -14.35 -33.43
N PRO A 131 3.54 -14.58 -33.09
CA PRO A 131 3.95 -15.85 -32.47
C PRO A 131 3.28 -15.99 -31.10
N VAL A 132 2.98 -17.24 -30.72
CA VAL A 132 2.39 -17.55 -29.42
C VAL A 132 3.40 -18.29 -28.56
N ARG A 133 3.80 -17.68 -27.44
CA ARG A 133 4.76 -18.19 -26.47
C ARG A 133 4.06 -18.93 -25.32
N ILE A 134 4.72 -19.97 -24.81
CA ILE A 134 4.35 -20.63 -23.56
C ILE A 134 5.62 -21.01 -22.78
N HIS A 135 5.59 -20.83 -21.47
CA HIS A 135 6.58 -21.42 -20.57
C HIS A 135 6.07 -22.78 -20.10
N SER A 136 6.91 -23.80 -20.25
CA SER A 136 6.54 -25.18 -19.99
C SER A 136 7.58 -25.86 -19.10
N PRO A 137 7.18 -26.66 -18.10
CA PRO A 137 8.11 -27.54 -17.40
C PRO A 137 8.86 -28.41 -18.41
N ILE A 138 10.16 -28.62 -18.23
CA ILE A 138 10.99 -29.36 -19.19
C ILE A 138 10.42 -30.74 -19.53
N HIS A 139 9.81 -31.42 -18.56
CA HIS A 139 9.25 -32.76 -18.76
C HIS A 139 8.00 -32.77 -19.67
N HIS A 140 7.41 -31.62 -19.98
CA HIS A 140 6.29 -31.47 -20.93
C HIS A 140 6.72 -31.06 -22.35
N GLU A 141 8.01 -30.87 -22.63
CA GLU A 141 8.51 -30.45 -23.95
C GLU A 141 7.96 -31.31 -25.11
N ALA A 142 7.93 -32.63 -24.92
CA ALA A 142 7.44 -33.57 -25.93
C ALA A 142 5.93 -33.44 -26.22
N PHE A 143 5.14 -33.00 -25.24
CA PHE A 143 3.71 -32.76 -25.41
C PHE A 143 3.49 -31.50 -26.25
N TYR A 144 4.11 -30.39 -25.89
CA TYR A 144 4.00 -29.13 -26.64
C TYR A 144 4.59 -29.21 -28.05
N THR A 145 5.68 -29.97 -28.23
CA THR A 145 6.27 -30.21 -29.56
C THR A 145 5.28 -30.90 -30.51
N LYS A 146 4.45 -31.85 -30.02
CA LYS A 146 3.40 -32.49 -30.83
C LYS A 146 2.30 -31.53 -31.26
N LEU A 147 2.12 -30.43 -30.52
CA LEU A 147 1.16 -29.36 -30.82
C LEU A 147 1.75 -28.25 -31.70
N GLY A 148 2.97 -28.42 -32.20
CA GLY A 148 3.61 -27.48 -33.13
C GLY A 148 4.45 -26.39 -32.45
N PHE A 149 4.63 -26.44 -31.13
CA PHE A 149 5.56 -25.53 -30.45
C PHE A 149 7.01 -25.94 -30.71
N ARG A 150 7.90 -24.96 -30.79
CA ARG A 150 9.36 -25.15 -30.88
C ARG A 150 10.02 -24.46 -29.70
N LYS A 151 10.94 -25.16 -29.02
CA LYS A 151 11.75 -24.58 -27.94
C LYS A 151 12.60 -23.43 -28.49
N VAL A 152 12.63 -22.31 -27.76
CA VAL A 152 13.38 -21.10 -28.14
C VAL A 152 14.31 -20.59 -27.06
N ASP A 153 14.05 -20.87 -25.78
CA ASP A 153 14.90 -20.50 -24.66
C ASP A 153 14.81 -21.52 -23.50
N GLY A 154 15.65 -21.32 -22.49
CA GLY A 154 15.83 -22.22 -21.34
C GLY A 154 16.88 -23.34 -21.54
N PRO A 155 17.18 -24.10 -20.47
CA PRO A 155 16.41 -24.16 -19.23
C PRO A 155 16.60 -22.93 -18.32
N PHE A 156 15.51 -22.49 -17.69
CA PHE A 156 15.52 -21.49 -16.61
C PHE A 156 14.70 -22.02 -15.42
N LEU A 157 14.87 -21.44 -14.23
CA LEU A 157 14.09 -21.82 -13.06
C LEU A 157 12.86 -20.92 -12.95
N GLU A 158 11.68 -21.54 -12.93
CA GLU A 158 10.39 -20.89 -12.71
C GLU A 158 9.67 -21.69 -11.61
N HIS A 159 9.22 -21.01 -10.56
CA HIS A 159 8.66 -21.61 -9.34
C HIS A 159 9.51 -22.72 -8.69
N GLY A 160 10.85 -22.62 -8.80
CA GLY A 160 11.77 -23.62 -8.24
C GLY A 160 11.89 -24.90 -9.07
N MET A 161 11.25 -24.96 -10.24
CA MET A 161 11.29 -26.08 -11.17
C MET A 161 11.92 -25.64 -12.51
N PRO A 162 12.55 -26.56 -13.27
CA PRO A 162 13.19 -26.20 -14.52
C PRO A 162 12.18 -26.13 -15.68
N TYR A 163 12.13 -24.97 -16.32
CA TYR A 163 11.21 -24.60 -17.41
C TYR A 163 11.96 -24.26 -18.70
N ILE A 164 11.24 -24.31 -19.81
CA ILE A 164 11.67 -23.88 -21.15
C ILE A 164 10.58 -23.01 -21.76
N GLY A 165 10.96 -21.98 -22.52
CA GLY A 165 10.01 -21.25 -23.35
C GLY A 165 9.95 -21.85 -24.74
N MET A 166 8.72 -21.96 -25.24
CA MET A 166 8.41 -22.53 -26.54
C MET A 166 7.48 -21.61 -27.31
N ILE A 167 7.67 -21.53 -28.63
CA ILE A 167 6.88 -20.67 -29.53
C ILE A 167 6.14 -21.51 -30.57
N HIS A 168 4.89 -21.13 -30.84
CA HIS A 168 4.08 -21.61 -31.96
C HIS A 168 3.86 -20.49 -32.99
N SER A 169 4.09 -20.76 -34.28
CA SER A 169 3.96 -19.77 -35.36
C SER A 169 2.98 -20.22 -36.47
N MET A 170 2.20 -19.29 -37.03
CA MET A 170 1.22 -19.59 -38.10
C MET A 170 1.85 -20.19 -39.38
N ARG A 171 3.16 -19.99 -39.61
CA ARG A 171 3.86 -20.62 -40.76
C ARG A 171 3.96 -22.14 -40.61
N ASP A 172 3.86 -22.66 -39.39
CA ASP A 172 3.96 -24.09 -39.08
C ASP A 172 2.58 -24.82 -39.15
N ALA A 173 1.47 -24.07 -39.31
CA ALA A 173 0.09 -24.60 -39.27
C ALA A 173 -0.43 -25.24 -40.58
N THR A 174 0.36 -25.28 -41.66
CA THR A 174 -0.08 -25.82 -42.97
C THR A 174 -0.23 -27.34 -43.04
N ARG A 175 -0.18 -28.07 -41.91
CA ARG A 175 -0.39 -29.53 -41.88
C ARG A 175 -1.63 -30.04 -41.14
N SER A 176 -2.38 -29.22 -40.40
CA SER A 176 -3.48 -29.76 -39.56
C SER A 176 -4.81 -28.99 -39.54
N ALA A 177 -4.99 -27.95 -40.36
CA ALA A 177 -6.23 -27.17 -40.37
C ALA A 177 -7.15 -27.51 -41.55
N ARG A 178 -8.00 -28.52 -41.41
CA ARG A 178 -9.25 -28.64 -42.21
C ARG A 178 -10.43 -29.34 -41.51
N GLY A 179 -10.39 -29.55 -40.20
CA GLY A 179 -11.38 -30.38 -39.49
C GLY A 179 -12.36 -29.69 -38.53
N LEU A 180 -12.05 -28.52 -37.96
CA LEU A 180 -12.67 -28.12 -36.68
C LEU A 180 -13.59 -26.88 -36.68
N LEU A 181 -13.96 -26.34 -37.85
CA LEU A 181 -14.89 -25.21 -37.96
C LEU A 181 -16.34 -25.63 -38.24
N ARG A 182 -16.89 -26.56 -37.46
CA ARG A 182 -18.32 -26.85 -37.40
C ARG A 182 -18.76 -27.07 -35.96
N GLY A 183 -19.01 -25.98 -35.23
CA GLY A 183 -19.50 -26.11 -33.86
C GLY A 183 -19.57 -24.83 -33.04
N VAL A 184 -19.83 -23.66 -33.64
CA VAL A 184 -20.18 -22.46 -32.88
C VAL A 184 -21.23 -21.68 -33.67
N ARG A 185 -22.50 -21.84 -33.31
CA ARG A 185 -23.60 -20.94 -33.68
C ARG A 185 -24.44 -20.69 -32.42
N GLY A 186 -24.61 -19.41 -32.10
CA GLY A 186 -25.35 -18.88 -30.95
C GLY A 186 -24.39 -18.38 -29.88
N ILE A 187 -24.37 -17.13 -29.42
CA ILE A 187 -25.41 -16.10 -29.36
C ILE A 187 -24.69 -14.74 -29.41
N VAL A 188 -24.96 -13.89 -30.40
CA VAL A 188 -25.00 -12.42 -30.27
C VAL A 188 -25.95 -11.91 -31.37
N GLU A 189 -27.11 -11.39 -30.98
CA GLU A 189 -27.96 -10.59 -31.88
C GLU A 189 -27.41 -9.15 -31.98
N PRO A 190 -27.56 -8.47 -33.14
CA PRO A 190 -26.90 -7.21 -33.41
C PRO A 190 -27.72 -6.01 -32.96
N LEU A 191 -27.08 -5.08 -32.24
CA LEU A 191 -27.63 -3.75 -31.97
C LEU A 191 -27.32 -2.79 -33.13
N ALA A 192 -28.33 -2.55 -33.96
CA ALA A 192 -28.60 -1.30 -34.67
C ALA A 192 -30.12 -1.07 -34.50
N SER A 193 -30.68 0.09 -34.14
CA SER A 193 -30.46 1.45 -34.63
C SER A 193 -31.26 2.49 -33.83
N SER A 194 -30.80 3.74 -33.78
CA SER A 194 -31.53 5.04 -33.86
C SER A 194 -30.71 6.05 -33.01
N LEU A 195 -30.24 7.22 -33.44
CA LEU A 195 -30.55 8.29 -34.40
C LEU A 195 -29.16 8.87 -34.80
N GLY A 196 -28.82 9.39 -35.97
CA GLY A 196 -29.51 10.24 -36.94
C GLY A 196 -28.52 11.36 -37.32
N ASP A 197 -28.24 11.46 -38.62
CA ASP A 197 -27.71 12.62 -39.38
C ASP A 197 -26.19 12.85 -39.59
N THR A 198 -25.76 12.37 -40.78
CA THR A 198 -25.01 13.07 -41.87
C THR A 198 -23.78 13.93 -41.55
N VAL A 199 -22.61 13.58 -42.14
CA VAL A 199 -22.08 14.08 -43.43
C VAL A 199 -20.80 13.28 -43.79
N GLN A 200 -20.61 12.97 -45.08
CA GLN A 200 -19.52 12.16 -45.68
C GLN A 200 -18.11 12.81 -45.60
N PRO A 201 -17.02 12.02 -45.67
CA PRO A 201 -15.75 12.49 -46.22
C PRO A 201 -15.52 11.97 -47.65
N ALA A 202 -15.19 12.89 -48.55
CA ALA A 202 -14.78 12.59 -49.92
C ALA A 202 -13.34 12.06 -50.00
N ARG A 203 -13.14 11.11 -50.91
CA ARG A 203 -11.86 10.55 -51.38
C ARG A 203 -11.10 11.51 -52.30
N ALA A 204 -9.85 11.12 -52.57
CA ALA A 204 -8.96 11.50 -53.69
C ALA A 204 -8.04 12.69 -53.40
N THR A 205 -6.75 12.71 -53.76
CA THR A 205 -5.97 11.88 -54.69
C THR A 205 -4.48 12.15 -54.49
N ARG A 206 -3.68 11.16 -54.86
CA ARG A 206 -2.22 11.20 -55.03
C ARG A 206 -1.89 11.85 -56.37
N THR A 207 -0.96 12.82 -56.41
CA THR A 207 -0.24 13.20 -57.63
C THR A 207 1.18 13.62 -57.30
N GLU A 208 2.12 13.03 -58.03
CA GLU A 208 3.56 13.32 -58.04
C GLU A 208 3.87 14.61 -58.82
N ALA A 209 4.95 15.31 -58.47
CA ALA A 209 5.85 15.97 -59.43
C ALA A 209 7.19 16.37 -58.77
N ARG A 210 8.26 16.27 -59.56
CA ARG A 210 9.70 16.37 -59.25
C ARG A 210 10.28 17.80 -59.33
N SER A 211 11.57 17.88 -58.94
CA SER A 211 12.72 18.69 -59.46
C SER A 211 13.23 19.80 -58.52
N GLU A 212 14.45 19.63 -57.98
CA GLU A 212 15.78 20.19 -58.42
C GLU A 212 16.05 21.58 -57.79
N GLN A 213 16.96 21.71 -56.81
CA GLN A 213 18.43 21.93 -56.87
C GLN A 213 18.85 23.42 -56.72
N ASP A 214 19.98 23.61 -56.04
CA ASP A 214 20.92 24.76 -56.02
C ASP A 214 20.78 25.94 -55.02
N ALA A 215 21.55 25.80 -53.93
CA ALA A 215 22.71 26.59 -53.49
C ALA A 215 22.88 28.11 -53.75
N HIS A 216 23.47 28.74 -52.70
CA HIS A 216 24.32 29.95 -52.63
C HIS A 216 23.71 31.34 -52.31
N ALA A 217 23.96 31.74 -51.05
CA ALA A 217 24.53 32.99 -50.53
C ALA A 217 24.41 34.30 -51.34
N PHE A 218 23.93 35.37 -50.69
CA PHE A 218 24.60 36.70 -50.64
C PHE A 218 23.84 37.64 -49.67
N SER A 219 24.52 38.16 -48.64
CA SER A 219 24.08 39.36 -47.89
C SER A 219 24.34 40.62 -48.73
N PRO A 220 23.62 41.75 -48.47
CA PRO A 220 24.30 42.82 -47.72
C PRO A 220 23.42 43.71 -46.81
N ARG A 221 24.06 44.12 -45.69
CA ARG A 221 24.07 45.44 -45.03
C ARG A 221 22.87 45.95 -44.21
N LEU A 222 23.13 46.05 -42.90
CA LEU A 222 22.51 46.92 -41.87
C LEU A 222 22.70 48.43 -42.19
N PRO A 223 21.85 49.33 -41.66
CA PRO A 223 21.95 49.88 -40.29
C PRO A 223 20.57 49.94 -39.59
N ALA A 224 20.36 50.29 -38.32
CA ALA A 224 21.10 50.36 -37.06
C ALA A 224 20.01 50.43 -35.96
N ASP A 225 20.41 50.11 -34.73
CA ASP A 225 19.82 50.60 -33.47
C ASP A 225 18.47 50.02 -32.99
N SER A 226 18.53 49.07 -32.03
CA SER A 226 17.81 49.17 -30.75
C SER A 226 18.03 47.91 -29.88
N GLY A 227 18.71 48.10 -28.74
CA GLY A 227 18.46 47.40 -27.49
C GLY A 227 18.77 45.90 -27.39
N HIS A 228 20.05 45.53 -27.31
CA HIS A 228 20.44 44.27 -26.66
C HIS A 228 20.32 44.42 -25.13
N GLN A 229 19.20 43.99 -24.57
CA GLN A 229 19.20 43.48 -23.20
C GLN A 229 19.88 42.11 -23.24
N SER A 230 21.14 42.09 -22.82
CA SER A 230 21.82 40.85 -22.45
C SER A 230 21.05 40.22 -21.29
N THR A 231 20.34 39.12 -21.53
CA THR A 231 19.87 38.22 -20.49
C THR A 231 21.11 37.57 -19.87
N SER A 232 21.68 38.28 -18.91
CA SER A 232 22.62 37.71 -17.96
C SER A 232 21.91 36.55 -17.25
N PHE A 233 22.41 35.34 -17.47
CA PHE A 233 22.11 34.24 -16.56
C PHE A 233 22.74 34.62 -15.23
N VAL A 234 21.90 35.10 -14.30
CA VAL A 234 22.30 35.33 -12.92
C VAL A 234 22.63 33.96 -12.35
N THR A 235 23.92 33.67 -12.22
CA THR A 235 24.47 32.62 -11.37
C THR A 235 24.05 32.92 -9.94
N THR A 236 23.00 32.27 -9.44
CA THR A 236 22.69 32.33 -8.02
C THR A 236 23.48 31.25 -7.30
N ASP A 237 24.61 31.67 -6.74
CA ASP A 237 25.36 30.98 -5.67
C ASP A 237 24.57 31.01 -4.34
N THR A 238 23.24 31.16 -4.42
CA THR A 238 22.34 31.26 -3.29
C THR A 238 22.12 29.85 -2.73
N PRO A 239 22.37 29.62 -1.43
CA PRO A 239 22.14 28.31 -0.83
C PRO A 239 20.68 27.88 -1.04
N PRO A 240 20.44 26.58 -1.35
CA PRO A 240 19.09 26.08 -1.57
C PRO A 240 18.20 26.36 -0.36
N HIS A 241 16.96 26.81 -0.61
CA HIS A 241 15.93 26.93 0.42
C HIS A 241 15.12 25.63 0.49
N LEU A 242 15.28 24.91 1.60
CA LEU A 242 14.76 23.58 1.83
C LEU A 242 13.50 23.62 2.69
N LEU A 243 12.45 22.95 2.23
CA LEU A 243 11.27 22.65 3.01
C LEU A 243 11.23 21.14 3.30
N PRO A 244 11.38 20.70 4.56
CA PRO A 244 11.23 19.30 4.92
C PRO A 244 9.77 18.87 4.70
N VAL A 245 9.58 17.75 4.00
CA VAL A 245 8.28 17.11 3.80
C VAL A 245 8.36 15.70 4.36
N ILE A 246 7.50 15.38 5.33
CA ILE A 246 7.44 14.06 5.95
C ILE A 246 6.15 13.38 5.52
N LEU A 247 6.28 12.17 4.94
CA LEU A 247 5.14 11.34 4.56
C LEU A 247 4.92 10.27 5.64
N ALA A 248 3.78 10.32 6.34
CA ALA A 248 3.46 9.49 7.49
C ALA A 248 2.19 8.64 7.28
N GLY A 249 2.16 7.87 6.18
CA GLY A 249 0.99 7.07 5.76
C GLY A 249 1.04 5.57 6.10
N GLY A 250 2.17 5.02 6.56
CA GLY A 250 2.32 3.56 6.74
C GLY A 250 1.51 3.00 7.91
N SER A 251 0.92 1.80 7.76
CA SER A 251 0.23 1.04 8.82
C SER A 251 1.16 0.07 9.59
N GLY A 252 2.33 -0.26 9.03
CA GLY A 252 3.44 -0.88 9.78
C GLY A 252 3.29 -2.34 10.22
N THR A 253 2.44 -3.16 9.60
CA THR A 253 2.02 -4.50 10.08
C THR A 253 3.14 -5.54 10.32
N ARG A 254 4.35 -5.34 9.79
CA ARG A 254 5.49 -6.27 9.97
C ARG A 254 6.16 -6.19 11.35
N LEU A 255 5.89 -5.12 12.10
CA LEU A 255 6.46 -4.90 13.44
C LEU A 255 5.46 -5.24 14.55
N TRP A 256 4.47 -6.10 14.26
CA TRP A 256 3.66 -6.69 15.30
C TRP A 256 4.60 -7.46 16.25
N PRO A 257 4.44 -7.37 17.58
CA PRO A 257 3.32 -6.81 18.32
C PRO A 257 3.50 -5.34 18.74
N LEU A 258 4.52 -4.60 18.33
CA LEU A 258 4.58 -3.16 18.63
C LEU A 258 3.70 -2.31 17.69
N SER A 259 3.61 -2.69 16.41
CA SER A 259 2.68 -2.05 15.48
C SER A 259 1.28 -2.62 15.63
N ARG A 260 0.28 -1.75 15.57
CA ARG A 260 -1.14 -2.08 15.47
C ARG A 260 -1.78 -1.22 14.39
N GLU A 261 -2.97 -1.57 13.94
CA GLU A 261 -3.70 -0.76 12.96
C GLU A 261 -3.87 0.69 13.41
N HIS A 262 -4.24 0.90 14.67
CA HIS A 262 -4.38 2.24 15.25
C HIS A 262 -3.10 2.81 15.85
N HIS A 263 -1.98 2.08 15.80
CA HIS A 263 -0.67 2.54 16.28
C HIS A 263 0.44 2.21 15.27
N PRO A 264 0.54 3.01 14.21
CA PRO A 264 1.43 2.72 13.09
C PRO A 264 2.92 2.88 13.43
N LYS A 265 3.77 2.22 12.65
CA LYS A 265 5.20 2.04 12.97
C LYS A 265 6.01 3.32 13.15
N GLN A 266 5.69 4.38 12.42
CA GLN A 266 6.37 5.68 12.51
C GLN A 266 6.24 6.32 13.90
N LEU A 267 5.28 5.87 14.70
CA LEU A 267 5.03 6.36 16.05
C LEU A 267 5.75 5.55 17.12
N ILE A 268 6.34 4.40 16.76
CA ILE A 268 7.04 3.51 17.69
C ILE A 268 8.47 4.03 17.89
N GLY A 269 8.89 4.21 19.14
CA GLY A 269 10.31 4.40 19.44
C GLY A 269 11.02 3.08 19.26
N LEU A 270 11.80 2.89 18.18
CA LEU A 270 12.42 1.60 17.84
C LEU A 270 13.94 1.57 18.06
N ILE A 271 14.63 2.69 17.84
CA ILE A 271 16.09 2.77 17.83
C ILE A 271 16.62 3.61 19.01
N ALA A 272 15.79 4.50 19.53
CA ALA A 272 16.05 5.30 20.72
C ALA A 272 14.74 5.44 21.52
N ASP A 273 14.76 6.21 22.61
CA ASP A 273 13.55 6.64 23.32
C ASP A 273 12.72 7.68 22.51
N GLU A 274 13.09 7.88 21.24
CA GLU A 274 12.47 8.78 20.27
C GLU A 274 11.79 7.98 19.15
N SER A 275 10.62 8.44 18.67
CA SER A 275 9.93 7.81 17.53
C SER A 275 10.66 8.07 16.21
N LEU A 276 10.45 7.22 15.21
CA LEU A 276 11.01 7.41 13.88
C LEU A 276 10.55 8.73 13.23
N LEU A 277 9.30 9.14 13.47
CA LEU A 277 8.79 10.43 13.01
C LEU A 277 9.55 11.61 13.66
N THR A 278 9.77 11.57 14.97
CA THR A 278 10.49 12.62 15.70
C THR A 278 11.97 12.69 15.26
N ALA A 279 12.61 11.53 15.09
CA ALA A 279 13.97 11.45 14.53
C ALA A 279 14.03 12.00 13.09
N THR A 280 13.02 11.72 12.26
CA THR A 280 12.93 12.25 10.89
C THR A 280 12.73 13.76 10.89
N ALA A 281 11.91 14.31 11.79
CA ALA A 281 11.65 15.74 11.91
C ALA A 281 12.89 16.54 12.33
N ARG A 282 13.84 15.92 13.04
CA ARG A 282 15.11 16.54 13.46
C ARG A 282 16.27 16.27 12.51
N ARG A 283 16.09 15.42 11.50
CA ARG A 283 17.20 14.91 10.65
C ARG A 283 17.96 16.01 9.91
N LEU A 284 17.30 17.13 9.61
CA LEU A 284 17.89 18.28 8.91
C LEU A 284 18.33 19.40 9.85
N ASP A 285 18.29 19.19 11.16
CA ASP A 285 18.70 20.19 12.15
C ASP A 285 20.20 20.45 12.05
N GLY A 286 20.55 21.72 11.87
CA GLY A 286 21.95 22.13 11.73
C GLY A 286 22.55 21.87 10.35
N ILE A 287 21.74 21.54 9.32
CA ILE A 287 22.23 21.36 7.96
C ILE A 287 23.04 22.57 7.49
N GLY A 288 24.27 22.32 7.04
CA GLY A 288 25.14 23.33 6.43
C GLY A 288 24.87 23.51 4.93
N ASN A 289 25.30 24.65 4.37
CA ASN A 289 25.24 24.96 2.94
C ASN A 289 23.84 24.94 2.30
N ALA A 290 22.80 25.02 3.11
CA ALA A 290 21.40 25.19 2.73
C ALA A 290 20.68 26.03 3.79
N THR A 291 19.57 26.64 3.43
CA THR A 291 18.68 27.33 4.37
C THR A 291 17.45 26.47 4.60
N LEU A 292 17.03 26.33 5.86
CA LEU A 292 15.87 25.52 6.22
C LEU A 292 14.67 26.43 6.45
N ALA A 293 13.51 26.04 5.94
CA ALA A 293 12.24 26.69 6.28
C ALA A 293 11.98 26.65 7.79
N SER A 294 11.27 27.65 8.29
CA SER A 294 10.92 27.77 9.72
C SER A 294 9.91 26.72 10.20
N GLU A 295 9.22 26.06 9.27
CA GLU A 295 8.26 24.99 9.52
C GLU A 295 8.56 23.78 8.64
N LEU A 296 8.08 22.60 9.05
CA LEU A 296 8.06 21.38 8.23
C LEU A 296 6.64 21.09 7.72
N LEU A 297 6.52 20.40 6.59
CA LEU A 297 5.27 19.83 6.12
C LEU A 297 5.17 18.36 6.56
N LEU A 298 4.04 18.00 7.16
CA LEU A 298 3.73 16.63 7.57
C LEU A 298 2.43 16.19 6.90
N VAL A 299 2.49 15.18 6.04
CA VAL A 299 1.33 14.59 5.39
C VAL A 299 0.98 13.29 6.10
N CYS A 300 -0.25 13.17 6.61
CA CYS A 300 -0.69 11.94 7.27
C CYS A 300 -2.20 11.70 7.10
N GLY A 301 -2.60 10.43 7.23
CA GLY A 301 -4.02 10.06 7.28
C GLY A 301 -4.77 10.76 8.42
N GLU A 302 -6.03 11.10 8.19
CA GLU A 302 -6.88 11.82 9.14
C GLU A 302 -6.96 11.14 10.52
N HIS A 303 -7.01 9.80 10.55
CA HIS A 303 -7.05 9.01 11.79
C HIS A 303 -5.82 9.20 12.68
N HIS A 304 -4.67 9.60 12.11
CA HIS A 304 -3.41 9.79 12.85
C HIS A 304 -3.17 11.24 13.29
N ARG A 305 -4.05 12.19 12.94
CA ARG A 305 -3.82 13.64 13.10
C ARG A 305 -3.30 14.05 14.48
N PHE A 306 -3.87 13.48 15.54
CA PHE A 306 -3.53 13.87 16.91
C PHE A 306 -2.17 13.34 17.35
N MET A 307 -1.85 12.10 16.98
CA MET A 307 -0.56 11.49 17.31
C MET A 307 0.55 12.17 16.52
N SER A 308 0.36 12.36 15.21
CA SER A 308 1.27 13.10 14.34
C SER A 308 1.55 14.51 14.87
N ALA A 309 0.51 15.25 15.25
CA ALA A 309 0.65 16.59 15.83
C ALA A 309 1.35 16.59 17.19
N ALA A 310 1.06 15.61 18.05
CA ALA A 310 1.72 15.49 19.35
C ALA A 310 3.23 15.22 19.19
N GLN A 311 3.61 14.33 18.26
CA GLN A 311 5.00 14.02 17.98
C GLN A 311 5.74 15.21 17.36
N ALA A 312 5.15 15.90 16.38
CA ALA A 312 5.73 17.13 15.82
C ALA A 312 5.97 18.19 16.91
N ARG A 313 4.99 18.41 17.81
CA ARG A 313 5.13 19.34 18.94
C ARG A 313 6.23 18.93 19.91
N SER A 314 6.35 17.63 20.22
CA SER A 314 7.39 17.12 21.12
C SER A 314 8.81 17.38 20.61
N CYS A 315 8.97 17.55 19.30
CA CYS A 315 10.26 17.90 18.68
C CYS A 315 10.67 19.36 18.92
N GLY A 316 9.74 20.24 19.32
CA GLY A 316 9.93 21.69 19.32
C GLY A 316 9.88 22.32 17.93
N LYS A 317 9.36 21.62 16.91
CA LYS A 317 9.27 22.09 15.53
C LYS A 317 7.89 22.66 15.22
N ALA A 318 7.85 23.80 14.53
CA ALA A 318 6.62 24.23 13.87
C ALA A 318 6.34 23.29 12.70
N ALA A 319 5.11 22.80 12.61
CA ALA A 319 4.70 21.87 11.56
C ALA A 319 3.35 22.28 10.99
N ARG A 320 3.26 22.31 9.67
CA ARG A 320 2.00 22.37 8.94
C ARG A 320 1.60 20.95 8.56
N ILE A 321 0.40 20.56 8.99
CA ILE A 321 -0.07 19.18 8.90
C ILE A 321 -1.17 19.11 7.85
N LEU A 322 -0.92 18.34 6.78
CA LEU A 322 -1.89 18.05 5.72
C LEU A 322 -2.55 16.70 6.02
N LEU A 323 -3.87 16.68 6.11
CA LEU A 323 -4.65 15.49 6.42
C LEU A 323 -5.20 14.86 5.14
N GLU A 324 -4.88 13.58 4.96
CA GLU A 324 -5.42 12.73 3.90
C GLU A 324 -6.69 12.02 4.42
N PRO A 325 -7.89 12.35 3.92
CA PRO A 325 -9.13 11.65 4.28
C PRO A 325 -9.18 10.21 3.76
N ALA A 326 -8.40 9.88 2.74
CA ALA A 326 -8.27 8.52 2.20
C ALA A 326 -6.81 8.26 1.79
N ALA A 327 -6.32 7.04 2.02
CA ALA A 327 -4.98 6.66 1.59
C ALA A 327 -4.93 6.49 0.07
N ARG A 328 -4.01 7.23 -0.59
CA ARG A 328 -3.79 7.20 -2.05
C ARG A 328 -2.31 6.99 -2.43
N ASN A 329 -1.50 6.50 -1.49
CA ASN A 329 -0.06 6.22 -1.67
C ASN A 329 0.78 7.51 -1.84
N THR A 330 2.08 7.39 -2.13
CA THR A 330 3.05 8.48 -1.92
C THR A 330 3.01 9.60 -2.98
N ALA A 331 2.60 9.33 -4.22
CA ALA A 331 2.58 10.37 -5.27
C ALA A 331 1.50 11.44 -5.03
N PRO A 332 0.24 11.08 -4.69
CA PRO A 332 -0.77 12.06 -4.27
C PRO A 332 -0.37 12.84 -3.02
N ALA A 333 0.21 12.16 -2.02
CA ALA A 333 0.67 12.79 -0.79
C ALA A 333 1.74 13.88 -1.05
N LEU A 334 2.75 13.59 -1.88
CA LEU A 334 3.75 14.58 -2.29
C LEU A 334 3.13 15.69 -3.15
N THR A 335 2.17 15.37 -4.01
CA THR A 335 1.49 16.37 -4.86
C THR A 335 0.71 17.38 -4.02
N LEU A 336 -0.03 16.93 -3.00
CA LEU A 336 -0.68 17.82 -2.03
C LEU A 336 0.34 18.68 -1.29
N ALA A 337 1.45 18.10 -0.84
CA ALA A 337 2.53 18.85 -0.19
C ALA A 337 3.17 19.89 -1.11
N ALA A 338 3.39 19.58 -2.38
CA ALA A 338 3.97 20.50 -3.35
C ALA A 338 3.03 21.66 -3.70
N LEU A 339 1.73 21.41 -3.83
CA LEU A 339 0.72 22.46 -4.02
C LEU A 339 0.70 23.43 -2.85
N ASP A 340 0.67 22.89 -1.62
CA ASP A 340 0.66 23.68 -0.40
C ASP A 340 1.96 24.46 -0.20
N ALA A 341 3.11 23.82 -0.43
CA ALA A 341 4.42 24.45 -0.40
C ALA A 341 4.51 25.61 -1.39
N ARG A 342 3.97 25.45 -2.61
CA ARG A 342 3.98 26.48 -3.63
C ARG A 342 3.13 27.69 -3.24
N ALA A 343 1.98 27.45 -2.63
CA ALA A 343 1.09 28.52 -2.17
C ALA A 343 1.68 29.33 -1.00
N ARG A 344 2.42 28.69 -0.08
CA ARG A 344 2.88 29.32 1.17
C ARG A 344 4.35 29.75 1.17
N HIS A 345 5.19 29.04 0.43
CA HIS A 345 6.65 29.21 0.43
C HIS A 345 7.21 29.57 -0.96
N GLY A 346 6.35 29.86 -1.94
CA GLY A 346 6.77 30.25 -3.29
C GLY A 346 7.13 29.04 -4.14
N ASP A 347 8.41 28.66 -4.22
CA ASP A 347 8.83 27.47 -4.99
C ASP A 347 10.08 26.83 -4.35
N PRO A 348 9.94 26.27 -3.12
CA PRO A 348 11.06 25.72 -2.39
C PRO A 348 11.53 24.38 -2.98
N VAL A 349 12.74 23.98 -2.59
CA VAL A 349 13.20 22.59 -2.76
C VAL A 349 12.62 21.77 -1.62
N LEU A 350 11.81 20.78 -1.95
CA LEU A 350 11.21 19.83 -1.02
C LEU A 350 12.22 18.72 -0.73
N VAL A 351 12.43 18.42 0.55
CA VAL A 351 13.16 17.22 1.00
C VAL A 351 12.14 16.23 1.53
N VAL A 352 11.74 15.29 0.68
CA VAL A 352 10.65 14.34 0.91
C VAL A 352 11.20 13.10 1.60
N MET A 353 10.77 12.87 2.83
CA MET A 353 11.28 11.80 3.69
C MET A 353 10.13 10.94 4.22
N PRO A 354 10.22 9.61 4.09
CA PRO A 354 9.35 8.70 4.80
C PRO A 354 9.55 8.81 6.32
N ALA A 355 8.46 8.81 7.08
CA ALA A 355 8.47 8.97 8.54
C ALA A 355 9.04 7.77 9.31
N ASP A 356 9.32 6.68 8.61
CA ASP A 356 9.56 5.34 9.12
C ASP A 356 10.95 4.79 8.76
N HIS A 357 11.87 5.65 8.31
CA HIS A 357 13.25 5.30 8.02
C HIS A 357 14.20 5.62 9.18
N ALA A 358 15.24 4.82 9.31
CA ALA A 358 16.36 5.05 10.21
C ALA A 358 17.58 5.57 9.45
N VAL A 359 18.31 6.47 10.09
CA VAL A 359 19.59 7.02 9.60
C VAL A 359 20.49 7.15 10.83
N THR A 360 21.63 6.46 10.83
CA THR A 360 22.53 6.45 12.00
C THR A 360 23.56 7.57 11.97
N ASP A 361 23.90 8.09 10.79
CA ASP A 361 24.82 9.21 10.62
C ASP A 361 24.10 10.44 10.03
N SER A 362 23.65 11.33 10.92
CA SER A 362 22.92 12.54 10.52
C SER A 362 23.77 13.50 9.69
N ASN A 363 25.09 13.58 9.92
CA ASN A 363 25.95 14.51 9.19
C ASN A 363 26.13 14.05 7.74
N ALA A 364 26.44 12.76 7.53
CA ALA A 364 26.55 12.19 6.20
C ALA A 364 25.23 12.31 5.41
N PHE A 365 24.10 12.16 6.10
CA PHE A 365 22.78 12.40 5.50
C PHE A 365 22.58 13.85 5.07
N GLN A 366 22.88 14.81 5.95
CA GLN A 366 22.74 16.24 5.66
C GLN A 366 23.62 16.67 4.50
N GLU A 367 24.85 16.15 4.40
CA GLU A 367 25.73 16.41 3.27
C GLU A 367 25.16 15.85 1.96
N ALA A 368 24.58 14.66 1.97
CA ALA A 368 23.92 14.08 0.80
C ALA A 368 22.71 14.91 0.36
N VAL A 369 21.87 15.36 1.30
CA VAL A 369 20.74 16.25 1.02
C VAL A 369 21.21 17.59 0.47
N ALA A 370 22.24 18.21 1.05
CA ALA A 370 22.77 19.48 0.56
C ALA A 370 23.31 19.37 -0.88
N ARG A 371 23.94 18.24 -1.24
CA ARG A 371 24.34 17.96 -2.64
C ARG A 371 23.13 17.78 -3.54
N ALA A 372 22.17 16.94 -3.15
CA ALA A 372 20.95 16.68 -3.91
C ALA A 372 20.14 17.96 -4.15
N ALA A 373 20.06 18.84 -3.16
CA ALA A 373 19.35 20.11 -3.26
C ALA A 373 19.88 21.03 -4.36
N ARG A 374 21.18 20.98 -4.67
CA ARG A 374 21.76 21.78 -5.77
C ARG A 374 21.26 21.31 -7.13
N TYR A 375 21.21 20.00 -7.36
CA TYR A 375 20.64 19.42 -8.58
C TYR A 375 19.13 19.71 -8.66
N ALA A 376 18.39 19.58 -7.55
CA ALA A 376 16.97 19.92 -7.49
C ALA A 376 16.70 21.40 -7.78
N GLN A 377 17.58 22.29 -7.33
CA GLN A 377 17.55 23.72 -7.66
C GLN A 377 17.89 24.00 -9.15
N ALA A 378 18.50 23.07 -9.87
CA ALA A 378 18.60 23.17 -11.33
C ALA A 378 17.34 22.66 -12.05
N GLY A 379 16.37 22.10 -11.31
CA GLY A 379 15.13 21.55 -11.85
C GLY A 379 15.10 20.02 -11.99
N ALA A 380 16.16 19.33 -11.56
CA ALA A 380 16.17 17.87 -11.54
C ALA A 380 15.23 17.29 -10.46
N ILE A 381 14.79 16.05 -10.66
CA ILE A 381 14.20 15.22 -9.59
C ILE A 381 15.31 14.30 -9.08
N VAL A 382 15.63 14.44 -7.80
CA VAL A 382 16.78 13.75 -7.21
C VAL A 382 16.31 12.70 -6.22
N THR A 383 16.89 11.50 -6.27
CA THR A 383 16.74 10.47 -5.23
C THR A 383 18.08 10.19 -4.55
N LEU A 384 18.02 9.70 -3.32
CA LEU A 384 19.19 9.24 -2.58
C LEU A 384 19.37 7.73 -2.77
N GLY A 385 20.50 7.32 -3.33
CA GLY A 385 20.81 5.92 -3.64
C GLY A 385 21.71 5.28 -2.59
N VAL A 386 21.34 4.10 -2.10
CA VAL A 386 22.11 3.35 -1.10
C VAL A 386 22.82 2.17 -1.76
N LEU A 387 24.10 1.96 -1.44
CA LEU A 387 24.85 0.83 -1.98
C LEU A 387 24.25 -0.52 -1.48
N PRO A 388 23.84 -1.44 -2.37
CA PRO A 388 23.26 -2.71 -1.98
C PRO A 388 24.28 -3.58 -1.25
N ARG A 389 23.84 -4.17 -0.12
CA ARG A 389 24.65 -5.11 0.68
C ARG A 389 24.23 -6.56 0.48
N HIS A 390 22.99 -6.78 0.05
CA HIS A 390 22.40 -8.08 -0.26
C HIS A 390 21.36 -7.92 -1.38
N ALA A 391 20.80 -9.03 -1.85
CA ALA A 391 19.78 -9.02 -2.90
C ALA A 391 18.39 -8.87 -2.26
N GLU A 392 18.00 -7.63 -1.97
CA GLU A 392 16.69 -7.28 -1.40
C GLU A 392 15.62 -7.21 -2.50
N THR A 393 14.43 -7.78 -2.26
CA THR A 393 13.30 -7.76 -3.21
C THR A 393 12.25 -6.73 -2.84
N GLY A 394 12.27 -6.24 -1.59
CA GLY A 394 11.36 -5.22 -1.08
C GLY A 394 11.72 -3.78 -1.47
N TYR A 395 12.89 -3.55 -2.07
CA TYR A 395 13.39 -2.22 -2.44
C TYR A 395 13.36 -1.99 -3.95
N GLY A 396 13.24 -0.72 -4.34
CA GLY A 396 13.54 -0.29 -5.71
C GLY A 396 15.04 -0.28 -5.99
N TYR A 397 15.42 -0.50 -7.24
CA TYR A 397 16.80 -0.44 -7.73
C TYR A 397 16.93 0.63 -8.82
N ILE A 398 18.02 1.37 -8.76
CA ILE A 398 18.37 2.48 -9.65
C ILE A 398 19.62 2.08 -10.40
N ARG A 399 19.55 1.94 -11.73
CA ARG A 399 20.72 1.77 -12.57
C ARG A 399 21.44 3.11 -12.70
N ILE A 400 22.72 3.12 -12.35
CA ILE A 400 23.54 4.33 -12.30
C ILE A 400 24.06 4.65 -13.70
N GLY A 401 23.66 5.81 -14.22
CA GLY A 401 24.12 6.32 -15.51
C GLY A 401 25.38 7.20 -15.40
N ALA A 402 25.58 8.01 -16.43
CA ALA A 402 26.73 8.91 -16.52
C ALA A 402 26.77 9.94 -15.37
N PRO A 403 27.96 10.35 -14.90
CA PRO A 403 28.07 11.43 -13.92
C PRO A 403 27.46 12.74 -14.44
N VAL A 404 26.62 13.38 -13.63
CA VAL A 404 25.99 14.66 -13.95
C VAL A 404 26.86 15.78 -13.38
N GLN A 405 27.53 16.50 -14.27
CA GLN A 405 28.30 17.69 -13.89
C GLN A 405 27.36 18.88 -13.72
N HIS A 406 27.42 19.51 -12.54
CA HIS A 406 26.67 20.72 -12.27
C HIS A 406 27.54 21.97 -12.48
N ALA A 407 26.98 23.00 -13.11
CA ALA A 407 27.68 24.27 -13.40
C ALA A 407 28.21 24.97 -12.12
N ASN A 408 27.58 24.74 -10.97
CA ASN A 408 27.95 25.33 -9.67
C ASN A 408 28.81 24.38 -8.79
N GLY A 409 29.53 23.42 -9.38
CA GLY A 409 30.50 22.58 -8.65
C GLY A 409 29.92 21.52 -7.72
N ALA A 410 28.63 21.18 -7.84
CA ALA A 410 28.09 19.97 -7.19
C ALA A 410 28.70 18.73 -7.89
N GLN A 411 29.23 17.81 -7.09
CA GLN A 411 29.87 16.58 -7.55
C GLN A 411 29.21 15.37 -6.87
N GLY A 412 29.25 14.22 -7.55
CA GLY A 412 28.77 12.94 -7.03
C GLY A 412 27.32 12.59 -7.37
N GLY A 413 26.62 13.40 -8.18
CA GLY A 413 25.35 13.01 -8.79
C GLY A 413 25.55 12.22 -10.09
N HIS A 414 24.71 11.24 -10.32
CA HIS A 414 24.67 10.41 -11.53
C HIS A 414 23.29 10.46 -12.16
N ALA A 415 23.20 10.35 -13.49
CA ALA A 415 21.93 10.24 -14.17
C ALA A 415 21.24 8.91 -13.79
N ILE A 416 19.92 8.92 -13.69
CA ILE A 416 19.14 7.69 -13.54
C ILE A 416 18.94 7.10 -14.95
N GLU A 417 19.63 6.01 -15.25
CA GLU A 417 19.44 5.32 -16.53
C GLU A 417 18.17 4.49 -16.54
N ARG A 418 17.88 3.84 -15.42
CA ARG A 418 16.69 3.01 -15.25
C ARG A 418 16.31 2.94 -13.78
N PHE A 419 15.01 2.91 -13.52
CA PHE A 419 14.45 2.62 -12.22
C PHE A 419 13.66 1.31 -12.32
N VAL A 420 13.77 0.45 -11.31
CA VAL A 420 13.07 -0.84 -11.23
C VAL A 420 12.56 -1.05 -9.81
N GLU A 421 11.26 -0.95 -9.60
CA GLU A 421 10.66 -1.16 -8.29
C GLU A 421 10.47 -2.66 -7.99
N LYS A 422 10.97 -3.11 -6.83
CA LYS A 422 10.75 -4.45 -6.24
C LYS A 422 10.99 -5.62 -7.22
N PRO A 423 12.23 -5.79 -7.72
CA PRO A 423 12.55 -6.91 -8.59
C PRO A 423 12.39 -8.24 -7.86
N HIS A 424 12.10 -9.29 -8.63
CA HIS A 424 12.13 -10.65 -8.09
C HIS A 424 13.57 -11.06 -7.71
N GLN A 425 13.70 -12.08 -6.86
CA GLN A 425 14.95 -12.47 -6.20
C GLN A 425 16.15 -12.64 -7.14
N GLU A 426 15.92 -13.17 -8.34
CA GLU A 426 17.00 -13.43 -9.31
C GLU A 426 17.53 -12.14 -9.93
N LEU A 427 16.66 -11.23 -10.38
CA LEU A 427 17.07 -9.90 -10.82
C LEU A 427 17.79 -9.12 -9.71
N ALA A 428 17.29 -9.18 -8.46
CA ALA A 428 17.96 -8.54 -7.33
C ALA A 428 19.41 -9.05 -7.14
N ARG A 429 19.65 -10.37 -7.34
CA ARG A 429 21.01 -10.94 -7.29
C ARG A 429 21.86 -10.46 -8.45
N GLN A 430 21.31 -10.40 -9.66
CA GLN A 430 22.04 -9.90 -10.83
C GLN A 430 22.42 -8.43 -10.66
N TYR A 431 21.52 -7.60 -10.14
CA TYR A 431 21.78 -6.19 -9.85
C TYR A 431 22.87 -6.00 -8.78
N LEU A 432 22.83 -6.81 -7.71
CA LEU A 432 23.89 -6.81 -6.70
C LEU A 432 25.24 -7.21 -7.29
N GLN A 433 25.28 -8.27 -8.11
CA GLN A 433 26.50 -8.80 -8.70
C GLN A 433 27.12 -7.87 -9.75
N SER A 434 26.31 -7.11 -10.49
CA SER A 434 26.82 -6.17 -11.49
C SER A 434 27.50 -4.96 -10.84
N GLY A 435 27.06 -4.55 -9.65
CA GLY A 435 27.53 -3.33 -9.00
C GLY A 435 27.09 -2.03 -9.67
N GLU A 436 26.25 -2.12 -10.71
CA GLU A 436 25.75 -0.99 -11.49
C GLU A 436 24.46 -0.38 -10.91
N TYR A 437 23.91 -0.98 -9.85
CA TYR A 437 22.64 -0.60 -9.27
C TYR A 437 22.77 -0.18 -7.82
N TRP A 438 22.05 0.87 -7.43
CA TRP A 438 21.83 1.26 -6.04
C TRP A 438 20.39 1.04 -5.61
N TRP A 439 20.17 0.79 -4.33
CA TRP A 439 18.82 0.79 -3.76
C TRP A 439 18.23 2.20 -3.75
N ASN A 440 16.96 2.32 -4.09
CA ASN A 440 16.18 3.52 -3.85
C ASN A 440 15.88 3.65 -2.36
N SER A 441 16.30 4.75 -1.73
CA SER A 441 16.04 4.98 -0.31
C SER A 441 14.62 5.49 -0.03
N GLY A 442 13.81 5.75 -1.06
CA GLY A 442 12.49 6.39 -0.94
C GLY A 442 12.54 7.86 -0.47
N ILE A 443 13.73 8.49 -0.50
CA ILE A 443 13.93 9.90 -0.12
C ILE A 443 14.18 10.68 -1.40
N PHE A 444 13.36 11.69 -1.62
CA PHE A 444 13.41 12.51 -2.84
C PHE A 444 13.72 13.95 -2.50
N VAL A 445 14.52 14.61 -3.33
CA VAL A 445 14.83 16.03 -3.24
C VAL A 445 14.43 16.68 -4.55
N VAL A 446 13.41 17.53 -4.52
CA VAL A 446 12.76 18.02 -5.74
C VAL A 446 12.21 19.42 -5.53
N ARG A 447 12.30 20.28 -6.54
CA ARG A 447 11.61 21.57 -6.52
C ARG A 447 10.10 21.38 -6.68
N ALA A 448 9.30 22.11 -5.90
CA ALA A 448 7.84 21.97 -5.93
C ALA A 448 7.25 22.13 -7.35
N SER A 449 7.69 23.13 -8.11
CA SER A 449 7.27 23.31 -9.51
C SER A 449 7.68 22.15 -10.42
N ALA A 450 8.90 21.64 -10.30
CA ALA A 450 9.37 20.50 -11.10
C ALA A 450 8.54 19.23 -10.85
N TRP A 451 8.22 18.94 -9.58
CA TRP A 451 7.32 17.84 -9.23
C TRP A 451 5.95 18.00 -9.87
N LEU A 452 5.35 19.19 -9.76
CA LEU A 452 4.01 19.46 -10.28
C LEU A 452 3.97 19.42 -11.82
N THR A 453 5.04 19.85 -12.50
CA THR A 453 5.18 19.66 -13.95
C THR A 453 5.29 18.19 -14.32
N ALA A 454 6.10 17.41 -13.59
CA ALA A 454 6.25 15.99 -13.87
C ALA A 454 4.93 15.23 -13.74
N ILE A 455 4.20 15.44 -12.63
CA ILE A 455 2.95 14.73 -12.40
C ILE A 455 1.84 15.18 -13.35
N ALA A 456 1.80 16.45 -13.75
CA ALA A 456 0.84 16.94 -14.75
C ALA A 456 1.03 16.29 -16.13
N VAL A 457 2.27 15.95 -16.49
CA VAL A 457 2.59 15.27 -17.77
C VAL A 457 2.35 13.77 -17.67
N PHE A 458 2.85 13.12 -16.62
CA PHE A 458 2.77 11.67 -16.49
C PHE A 458 1.40 11.17 -16.04
N HIS A 459 0.74 11.89 -15.13
CA HIS A 459 -0.55 11.53 -14.53
C HIS A 459 -1.46 12.77 -14.39
N PRO A 460 -1.97 13.32 -15.51
CA PRO A 460 -2.81 14.52 -15.50
C PRO A 460 -4.06 14.38 -14.62
N ASP A 461 -4.67 13.18 -14.58
CA ASP A 461 -5.83 12.92 -13.72
C ASP A 461 -5.49 12.99 -12.23
N MET A 462 -4.30 12.50 -11.84
CA MET A 462 -3.80 12.60 -10.46
C MET A 462 -3.52 14.05 -10.08
N HIS A 463 -2.86 14.80 -10.97
CA HIS A 463 -2.61 16.23 -10.77
C HIS A 463 -3.93 16.98 -10.56
N ALA A 464 -4.90 16.81 -11.47
CA ALA A 464 -6.20 17.49 -11.41
C ALA A 464 -6.99 17.13 -10.14
N ALA A 465 -7.00 15.86 -9.74
CA ALA A 465 -7.67 15.43 -8.51
C ALA A 465 -7.01 16.02 -7.26
N CYS A 466 -5.67 16.01 -7.16
CA CYS A 466 -4.95 16.62 -6.04
C CYS A 466 -5.15 18.14 -5.98
N GLU A 467 -5.12 18.82 -7.13
CA GLU A 467 -5.36 20.26 -7.24
C GLU A 467 -6.79 20.59 -6.79
N ALA A 468 -7.79 19.82 -7.22
CA ALA A 468 -9.17 19.97 -6.76
C ALA A 468 -9.30 19.71 -5.24
N ALA A 469 -8.64 18.66 -4.74
CA ALA A 469 -8.68 18.30 -3.32
C ALA A 469 -8.04 19.36 -2.43
N TRP A 470 -6.96 19.98 -2.89
CA TRP A 470 -6.32 21.09 -2.19
C TRP A 470 -7.15 22.38 -2.30
N HIS A 471 -7.65 22.75 -3.48
CA HIS A 471 -8.45 23.98 -3.63
C HIS A 471 -9.78 23.95 -2.85
N ARG A 472 -10.41 22.79 -2.74
CA ARG A 472 -11.65 22.58 -1.99
C ARG A 472 -11.41 22.21 -0.52
N GLY A 473 -10.15 21.97 -0.15
CA GLY A 473 -9.76 21.67 1.22
C GLY A 473 -9.96 22.88 2.15
N ALA A 474 -9.94 22.62 3.45
CA ALA A 474 -10.21 23.63 4.46
C ALA A 474 -9.20 23.56 5.61
N GLU A 475 -8.89 24.74 6.17
CA GLU A 475 -8.19 24.84 7.45
C GLU A 475 -9.13 24.41 8.59
N GLU A 476 -8.66 23.52 9.45
CA GLU A 476 -9.34 23.07 10.66
C GLU A 476 -8.67 23.63 11.93
N ALA A 477 -9.44 23.66 13.02
CA ALA A 477 -8.94 24.09 14.32
C ALA A 477 -7.72 23.24 14.75
N GLY A 478 -6.68 23.90 15.27
CA GLY A 478 -5.45 23.24 15.70
C GLY A 478 -4.33 23.22 14.67
N GLY A 479 -4.47 23.96 13.56
CA GLY A 479 -3.41 24.15 12.56
C GLY A 479 -3.31 23.03 11.53
N PHE A 480 -4.42 22.34 11.28
CA PHE A 480 -4.51 21.27 10.29
C PHE A 480 -5.13 21.81 9.00
N PHE A 481 -4.66 21.32 7.87
CA PHE A 481 -5.33 21.49 6.59
C PHE A 481 -5.88 20.15 6.13
N LYS A 482 -7.20 20.05 5.95
CA LYS A 482 -7.85 18.83 5.48
C LYS A 482 -8.17 18.94 3.99
N ALA A 483 -7.60 18.04 3.19
CA ALA A 483 -7.94 17.93 1.78
C ALA A 483 -9.41 17.50 1.61
N ASP A 484 -10.06 17.94 0.53
CA ASP A 484 -11.43 17.53 0.23
C ASP A 484 -11.51 16.01 -0.01
N ALA A 485 -12.42 15.36 0.72
CA ALA A 485 -12.53 13.91 0.72
C ALA A 485 -12.99 13.36 -0.63
N ALA A 486 -14.00 13.98 -1.24
CA ALA A 486 -14.56 13.48 -2.50
C ALA A 486 -13.58 13.65 -3.66
N ALA A 487 -12.88 14.79 -3.74
CA ALA A 487 -11.87 15.03 -4.76
C ALA A 487 -10.64 14.13 -4.59
N LEU A 488 -10.17 13.90 -3.36
CA LEU A 488 -9.03 13.00 -3.13
C LEU A 488 -9.42 11.53 -3.35
N ASP A 489 -10.65 11.14 -3.03
CA ASP A 489 -11.14 9.77 -3.27
C ASP A 489 -11.17 9.45 -4.77
N ALA A 490 -11.45 10.44 -5.63
CA ALA A 490 -11.36 10.28 -7.09
C ALA A 490 -9.92 10.22 -7.64
N CYS A 491 -8.91 10.51 -6.82
CA CYS A 491 -7.50 10.48 -7.23
C CYS A 491 -7.02 9.02 -7.42
N PRO A 492 -6.35 8.69 -8.53
CA PRO A 492 -5.65 7.40 -8.67
C PRO A 492 -4.64 7.19 -7.53
N SER A 493 -4.56 5.96 -7.03
CA SER A 493 -3.62 5.61 -5.97
C SER A 493 -2.34 5.02 -6.55
N ASP A 494 -1.23 5.75 -6.46
CA ASP A 494 0.07 5.27 -6.94
C ASP A 494 1.26 5.85 -6.15
N SER A 495 2.39 5.17 -6.21
CA SER A 495 3.64 5.59 -5.57
C SER A 495 4.41 6.59 -6.42
N ILE A 496 5.28 7.39 -5.78
CA ILE A 496 6.25 8.27 -6.46
C ILE A 496 7.11 7.47 -7.45
N ASP A 497 7.48 6.26 -7.06
CA ASP A 497 8.37 5.36 -7.79
C ASP A 497 7.79 4.98 -9.16
N TYR A 498 6.55 4.47 -9.19
CA TYR A 498 5.85 4.12 -10.43
C TYR A 498 5.34 5.33 -11.21
N ALA A 499 4.72 6.29 -10.52
CA ALA A 499 4.03 7.40 -11.20
C ALA A 499 5.02 8.37 -11.88
N VAL A 500 6.23 8.50 -11.34
CA VAL A 500 7.22 9.47 -11.82
C VAL A 500 8.58 8.84 -12.08
N MET A 501 9.18 8.18 -11.09
CA MET A 501 10.62 7.81 -11.17
C MET A 501 10.93 6.82 -12.30
N GLU A 502 10.11 5.79 -12.49
CA GLU A 502 10.26 4.84 -13.60
C GLU A 502 10.09 5.49 -14.98
N ARG A 503 9.34 6.59 -15.04
CA ARG A 503 9.02 7.30 -16.28
C ARG A 503 9.95 8.47 -16.58
N LEU A 504 10.82 8.88 -15.65
CA LEU A 504 11.77 9.98 -15.86
C LEU A 504 12.80 9.68 -16.97
N ALA A 505 13.10 8.41 -17.21
CA ALA A 505 13.99 7.99 -18.30
C ALA A 505 13.28 7.87 -19.67
N ASP A 506 11.96 8.04 -19.73
CA ASP A 506 11.19 7.99 -20.98
C ASP A 506 11.53 9.18 -21.88
N PRO A 507 11.98 8.96 -23.13
CA PRO A 507 12.23 10.03 -24.10
C PRO A 507 11.02 10.94 -24.38
N ALA A 508 9.80 10.45 -24.14
CA ALA A 508 8.56 11.23 -24.28
C ALA A 508 8.19 12.02 -23.01
N GLY A 509 9.01 11.95 -21.96
CA GLY A 509 8.79 12.63 -20.68
C GLY A 509 8.94 14.15 -20.75
N PRO A 510 8.72 14.86 -19.61
CA PRO A 510 8.70 16.32 -19.51
C PRO A 510 10.08 16.99 -19.70
N GLY A 511 11.11 16.25 -20.12
CA GLY A 511 12.49 16.75 -20.22
C GLY A 511 13.11 17.08 -18.85
N ILE A 512 12.60 16.48 -17.77
CA ILE A 512 13.11 16.67 -16.42
C ILE A 512 14.17 15.61 -16.13
N GLU A 513 15.38 16.04 -15.79
CA GLU A 513 16.49 15.13 -15.49
C GLU A 513 16.28 14.39 -14.16
N GLY A 514 16.40 13.06 -14.19
CA GLY A 514 16.45 12.22 -13.00
C GLY A 514 17.89 12.04 -12.52
N VAL A 515 18.18 12.39 -11.26
CA VAL A 515 19.53 12.30 -10.68
C VAL A 515 19.52 11.43 -9.43
N VAL A 516 20.56 10.62 -9.24
CA VAL A 516 20.80 9.87 -8.01
C VAL A 516 22.08 10.35 -7.34
N VAL A 517 22.01 10.58 -6.02
CA VAL A 517 23.15 10.98 -5.18
C VAL A 517 23.41 9.86 -4.16
N PRO A 518 24.67 9.44 -3.94
CA PRO A 518 24.98 8.36 -3.00
C PRO A 518 24.67 8.76 -1.54
N LEU A 519 24.06 7.83 -0.82
CA LEU A 519 23.72 7.91 0.58
C LEU A 519 24.49 6.86 1.40
N ALA A 520 25.57 7.30 2.03
CA ALA A 520 26.36 6.50 2.95
C ALA A 520 26.17 6.99 4.40
N ALA A 521 24.95 6.85 4.92
CA ALA A 521 24.55 7.40 6.23
C ALA A 521 23.96 6.36 7.20
N GLY A 522 24.23 5.07 6.96
CA GLY A 522 23.64 3.95 7.72
C GLY A 522 22.12 3.94 7.62
N TRP A 523 21.59 4.08 6.41
CA TRP A 523 20.15 4.07 6.13
C TRP A 523 19.54 2.67 6.29
N SER A 524 18.30 2.62 6.81
CA SER A 524 17.45 1.43 6.84
C SER A 524 15.96 1.82 6.76
N ASP A 525 15.14 1.03 6.06
CA ASP A 525 13.69 1.24 5.94
C ASP A 525 12.88 0.79 7.17
N VAL A 526 13.56 0.19 8.16
CA VAL A 526 12.97 -0.36 9.40
C VAL A 526 11.72 -1.20 9.10
N GLY A 527 11.82 -2.04 8.06
CA GLY A 527 10.69 -2.81 7.54
C GLY A 527 10.33 -4.03 8.38
N SER A 528 11.24 -4.51 9.22
CA SER A 528 11.16 -5.78 9.95
C SER A 528 12.10 -5.80 11.17
N TRP A 529 11.95 -6.81 12.03
CA TRP A 529 12.75 -6.94 13.26
C TRP A 529 14.22 -7.25 13.02
N ASP A 530 14.56 -7.96 11.96
CA ASP A 530 15.94 -8.19 11.52
C ASP A 530 16.63 -6.87 11.15
N ALA A 531 15.93 -5.97 10.42
CA ALA A 531 16.44 -4.64 10.10
C ALA A 531 16.74 -3.80 11.36
N ILE A 532 15.91 -3.94 12.40
CA ILE A 532 16.14 -3.28 13.70
C ILE A 532 17.36 -3.88 14.40
N TRP A 533 17.49 -5.21 14.42
CA TRP A 533 18.66 -5.88 15.00
C TRP A 533 19.97 -5.46 14.30
N GLU A 534 19.95 -5.27 12.97
CA GLU A 534 21.13 -4.83 12.21
C GLU A 534 21.67 -3.48 12.67
N ILE A 535 20.81 -2.50 12.89
CA ILE A 535 21.20 -1.11 13.17
C ILE A 535 21.42 -0.83 14.66
N MET A 536 20.92 -1.70 15.55
CA MET A 536 21.08 -1.52 16.99
C MET A 536 22.48 -1.97 17.46
N PRO A 537 23.03 -1.34 18.53
CA PRO A 537 24.25 -1.79 19.17
C PRO A 537 24.09 -3.22 19.70
N LYS A 538 25.11 -4.04 19.46
CA LYS A 538 25.13 -5.45 19.82
C LYS A 538 26.09 -5.68 20.99
N ASP A 539 25.80 -6.69 21.81
CA ASP A 539 26.76 -7.19 22.79
C ASP A 539 27.87 -8.05 22.13
N ALA A 540 28.78 -8.58 22.95
CA ALA A 540 29.89 -9.40 22.47
C ALA A 540 29.46 -10.72 21.77
N ALA A 541 28.22 -11.17 22.00
CA ALA A 541 27.63 -12.36 21.40
C ALA A 541 26.65 -12.03 20.25
N GLY A 542 26.62 -10.77 19.80
CA GLY A 542 25.75 -10.32 18.71
C GLY A 542 24.31 -10.05 19.12
N ASN A 543 23.96 -10.10 20.41
CA ASN A 543 22.59 -9.89 20.86
C ASN A 543 22.25 -8.40 20.96
N VAL A 544 20.99 -8.09 20.74
CA VAL A 544 20.38 -6.78 20.96
C VAL A 544 19.31 -6.92 22.04
N SER A 545 19.39 -6.09 23.08
CA SER A 545 18.39 -6.03 24.16
C SER A 545 17.79 -4.64 24.28
N ARG A 546 16.48 -4.58 24.54
CA ARG A 546 15.81 -3.35 24.97
C ARG A 546 14.78 -3.61 26.05
N GLY A 547 14.81 -2.82 27.12
CA GLY A 547 13.96 -3.04 28.29
C GLY A 547 14.55 -4.09 29.22
N ARG A 548 13.69 -4.83 29.92
CA ARG A 548 14.13 -5.81 30.93
C ARG A 548 14.45 -7.15 30.26
N VAL A 549 15.72 -7.38 29.93
CA VAL A 549 16.18 -8.58 29.20
C VAL A 549 17.44 -9.16 29.85
N ILE A 550 17.52 -10.48 29.92
CA ILE A 550 18.72 -11.24 30.30
C ILE A 550 19.01 -12.30 29.24
N PHE A 551 20.27 -12.37 28.81
CA PHE A 551 20.79 -13.41 27.91
C PHE A 551 21.72 -14.35 28.68
N GLU A 552 21.52 -15.66 28.52
CA GLU A 552 22.41 -16.71 29.01
C GLU A 552 22.71 -17.67 27.87
N GLY A 553 23.99 -17.80 27.48
CA GLY A 553 24.40 -18.66 26.36
C GLY A 553 23.66 -18.40 25.04
N THR A 554 23.25 -17.16 24.78
CA THR A 554 22.42 -16.76 23.61
C THR A 554 23.26 -15.96 22.60
N GLN A 555 23.00 -16.12 21.30
CA GLN A 555 23.78 -15.49 20.22
C GLN A 555 22.88 -14.89 19.12
N ASP A 556 23.28 -13.74 18.58
CA ASP A 556 22.64 -13.08 17.44
C ASP A 556 21.11 -12.89 17.57
N CYS A 557 20.62 -12.77 18.80
CA CYS A 557 19.19 -12.60 19.13
C CYS A 557 18.80 -11.13 19.29
N PHE A 558 17.52 -10.85 19.13
CA PHE A 558 16.92 -9.57 19.51
C PHE A 558 15.80 -9.79 20.53
N ALA A 559 15.86 -9.11 21.66
CA ALA A 559 14.78 -9.15 22.65
C ALA A 559 14.35 -7.74 23.07
N HIS A 560 13.04 -7.48 23.05
CA HIS A 560 12.44 -6.22 23.44
C HIS A 560 11.30 -6.44 24.44
N SER A 561 11.39 -5.77 25.58
CA SER A 561 10.41 -5.80 26.66
C SER A 561 9.86 -4.39 26.92
N GLU A 562 8.53 -4.24 26.89
CA GLU A 562 7.84 -3.03 27.35
C GLU A 562 7.49 -3.10 28.85
N GLY A 563 7.62 -4.25 29.51
CA GLY A 563 7.44 -4.33 30.96
C GLY A 563 7.94 -5.58 31.67
N ARG A 564 7.66 -6.78 31.14
CA ARG A 564 8.02 -8.04 31.82
C ARG A 564 9.49 -8.38 31.58
N LEU A 565 10.11 -9.11 32.52
CA LEU A 565 11.47 -9.61 32.29
C LEU A 565 11.46 -10.71 31.22
N ILE A 566 12.26 -10.55 30.18
CA ILE A 566 12.56 -11.61 29.20
C ILE A 566 13.88 -12.28 29.60
N ALA A 567 13.88 -13.60 29.71
CA ALA A 567 15.09 -14.41 29.89
C ALA A 567 15.26 -15.35 28.69
N CYS A 568 16.36 -15.18 27.96
CA CYS A 568 16.71 -15.99 26.79
C CYS A 568 17.88 -16.91 27.16
N VAL A 569 17.69 -18.21 27.03
CA VAL A 569 18.67 -19.23 27.41
C VAL A 569 18.97 -20.15 26.24
N GLY A 570 20.23 -20.20 25.78
CA GLY A 570 20.66 -21.12 24.73
C GLY A 570 20.06 -20.86 23.35
N LEU A 571 19.55 -19.65 23.09
CA LEU A 571 18.89 -19.31 21.83
C LEU A 571 19.89 -18.80 20.80
N LYS A 572 19.55 -18.96 19.51
CA LYS A 572 20.31 -18.38 18.41
C LYS A 572 19.38 -17.88 17.31
N ASP A 573 19.65 -16.69 16.79
CA ASP A 573 18.90 -16.07 15.69
C ASP A 573 17.38 -15.96 15.97
N VAL A 574 17.02 -15.63 17.22
CA VAL A 574 15.62 -15.47 17.66
C VAL A 574 15.30 -14.01 17.95
N VAL A 575 14.12 -13.58 17.52
CA VAL A 575 13.48 -12.32 17.88
C VAL A 575 12.40 -12.59 18.93
N VAL A 576 12.44 -11.88 20.06
CA VAL A 576 11.44 -11.93 21.14
C VAL A 576 10.92 -10.52 21.43
N ILE A 577 9.64 -10.27 21.20
CA ILE A 577 9.03 -8.95 21.44
C ILE A 577 7.87 -9.12 22.42
N GLU A 578 7.94 -8.45 23.56
CA GLU A 578 6.91 -8.44 24.59
C GLU A 578 6.26 -7.05 24.69
N THR A 579 4.96 -7.02 24.45
CA THR A 579 4.09 -5.88 24.77
C THR A 579 3.18 -6.23 25.95
N ALA A 580 2.42 -5.24 26.39
CA ALA A 580 1.51 -5.38 27.52
C ALA A 580 0.45 -6.51 27.37
N ASP A 581 0.11 -6.87 26.14
CA ASP A 581 -0.95 -7.79 25.75
C ASP A 581 -0.50 -8.96 24.86
N ALA A 582 0.66 -8.88 24.20
CA ALA A 582 1.11 -9.89 23.25
C ALA A 582 2.62 -10.17 23.33
N VAL A 583 3.00 -11.39 22.95
CA VAL A 583 4.41 -11.78 22.79
C VAL A 583 4.60 -12.39 21.41
N LEU A 584 5.58 -11.88 20.67
CA LEU A 584 6.08 -12.51 19.45
C LEU A 584 7.39 -13.22 19.76
N VAL A 585 7.49 -14.47 19.31
CA VAL A 585 8.74 -15.22 19.23
C VAL A 585 8.88 -15.72 17.80
N ALA A 586 9.94 -15.33 17.12
CA ALA A 586 10.18 -15.72 15.72
C ALA A 586 11.66 -15.99 15.48
N ASN A 587 11.95 -16.85 14.50
CA ASN A 587 13.28 -16.88 13.92
C ASN A 587 13.52 -15.55 13.19
N LYS A 588 14.70 -14.96 13.37
CA LYS A 588 15.11 -13.69 12.77
C LYS A 588 15.05 -13.70 11.24
N HIS A 589 15.19 -14.86 10.60
CA HIS A 589 15.12 -15.01 9.14
C HIS A 589 13.69 -15.20 8.61
N ASP A 590 12.71 -15.47 9.48
CA ASP A 590 11.30 -15.72 9.12
C ASP A 590 10.38 -14.53 9.45
N VAL A 591 10.95 -13.37 9.80
CA VAL A 591 10.18 -12.22 10.31
C VAL A 591 9.17 -11.69 9.30
N GLN A 592 9.37 -11.90 8.00
CA GLN A 592 8.37 -11.53 6.98
C GLN A 592 7.03 -12.27 7.17
N GLN A 593 7.05 -13.46 7.80
CA GLN A 593 5.85 -14.26 8.08
C GLN A 593 4.95 -13.66 9.18
N VAL A 594 5.42 -12.65 9.92
CA VAL A 594 4.60 -11.93 10.92
C VAL A 594 3.31 -11.36 10.30
N LYS A 595 3.34 -10.98 9.01
CA LYS A 595 2.13 -10.56 8.28
C LYS A 595 1.04 -11.63 8.27
N ALA A 596 1.42 -12.90 8.15
CA ALA A 596 0.46 -14.01 8.13
C ALA A 596 -0.21 -14.19 9.50
N VAL A 597 0.55 -13.99 10.58
CA VAL A 597 0.01 -13.97 11.95
C VAL A 597 -1.01 -12.85 12.11
N VAL A 598 -0.67 -11.63 11.70
CA VAL A 598 -1.59 -10.48 11.77
C VAL A 598 -2.85 -10.72 10.93
N ALA A 599 -2.71 -11.25 9.71
CA ALA A 599 -3.85 -11.58 8.86
C ALA A 599 -4.79 -12.60 9.53
N ARG A 600 -4.21 -13.61 10.19
CA ARG A 600 -4.98 -14.61 10.94
C ARG A 600 -5.68 -14.00 12.16
N LEU A 601 -4.98 -13.18 12.95
CA LEU A 601 -5.56 -12.46 14.09
C LEU A 601 -6.77 -11.63 13.67
N LYS A 602 -6.69 -10.90 12.54
CA LYS A 602 -7.83 -10.17 11.98
C LYS A 602 -8.98 -11.09 11.59
N SER A 603 -8.70 -12.19 10.90
CA SER A 603 -9.73 -13.14 10.47
C SER A 603 -10.44 -13.83 11.64
N GLU A 604 -9.73 -14.03 12.75
CA GLU A 604 -10.24 -14.63 13.98
C GLU A 604 -10.72 -13.56 14.99
N GLN A 605 -10.73 -12.27 14.59
CA GLN A 605 -11.22 -11.12 15.37
C GLN A 605 -10.52 -10.92 16.72
N TYR A 606 -9.22 -11.20 16.78
CA TYR A 606 -8.39 -10.86 17.93
C TYR A 606 -8.12 -9.35 18.00
N VAL A 607 -8.38 -8.76 19.16
CA VAL A 607 -8.20 -7.31 19.40
C VAL A 607 -6.75 -6.87 19.26
N GLU A 608 -5.79 -7.76 19.48
CA GLU A 608 -4.35 -7.53 19.36
C GLU A 608 -3.89 -7.33 17.91
N ALA A 609 -4.78 -7.45 16.91
CA ALA A 609 -4.48 -7.03 15.54
C ALA A 609 -4.68 -5.51 15.35
N GLU A 610 -5.65 -4.93 16.06
CA GLU A 610 -6.18 -3.59 15.79
C GLU A 610 -5.71 -2.57 16.82
N ASP A 611 -5.77 -2.95 18.10
CA ASP A 611 -5.55 -2.06 19.24
C ASP A 611 -4.40 -2.53 20.12
N HIS A 612 -3.77 -1.54 20.75
CA HIS A 612 -2.96 -1.79 21.95
C HIS A 612 -3.87 -1.73 23.16
N ARG A 613 -3.57 -2.54 24.18
CA ARG A 613 -4.15 -2.37 25.51
C ARG A 613 -4.01 -0.93 26.04
N LYS A 614 -2.90 -0.27 25.70
CA LYS A 614 -2.62 1.13 26.03
C LYS A 614 -2.81 2.04 24.82
N VAL A 615 -3.68 3.02 24.95
CA VAL A 615 -4.14 3.86 23.84
C VAL A 615 -3.91 5.35 24.15
N HIS A 616 -3.16 6.01 23.28
CA HIS A 616 -2.85 7.44 23.39
C HIS A 616 -3.97 8.34 22.84
N ARG A 617 -4.17 9.49 23.51
CA ARG A 617 -5.19 10.50 23.20
C ARG A 617 -4.60 11.91 23.35
N PRO A 618 -5.25 12.96 22.78
CA PRO A 618 -4.74 14.34 22.86
C PRO A 618 -4.56 14.89 24.29
N TRP A 619 -5.28 14.30 25.24
CA TRP A 619 -5.25 14.66 26.65
C TRP A 619 -4.33 13.78 27.50
N GLY A 620 -3.70 12.73 26.93
CA GLY A 620 -2.89 11.76 27.67
C GLY A 620 -3.05 10.34 27.11
N TYR A 621 -3.42 9.36 27.93
CA TYR A 621 -3.69 7.99 27.49
C TYR A 621 -4.61 7.24 28.44
N TYR A 622 -5.17 6.13 27.97
CA TYR A 622 -5.73 5.10 28.86
C TYR A 622 -5.09 3.73 28.60
N ASP A 623 -5.13 2.85 29.60
CA ASP A 623 -4.58 1.50 29.59
C ASP A 623 -5.65 0.55 30.15
N SER A 624 -6.16 -0.36 29.33
CA SER A 624 -7.21 -1.32 29.69
C SER A 624 -6.60 -2.46 30.52
N ILE A 625 -6.62 -2.34 31.84
CA ILE A 625 -5.90 -3.25 32.76
C ILE A 625 -6.57 -4.63 32.81
N ASP A 626 -7.90 -4.64 32.88
CA ASP A 626 -8.69 -5.86 33.09
C ASP A 626 -10.08 -5.70 32.47
N HIS A 627 -10.70 -6.83 32.11
CA HIS A 627 -12.08 -6.85 31.60
C HIS A 627 -12.74 -8.20 31.92
N GLY A 628 -14.06 -8.17 32.07
CA GLY A 628 -14.89 -9.35 32.20
C GLY A 628 -16.27 -9.10 31.61
N GLU A 629 -17.17 -10.07 31.76
CA GLU A 629 -18.50 -10.05 31.14
C GLU A 629 -19.30 -8.78 31.47
N ARG A 630 -19.11 -8.21 32.67
CA ARG A 630 -19.88 -7.05 33.16
C ARG A 630 -19.04 -5.88 33.68
N PHE A 631 -17.72 -5.91 33.47
CA PHE A 631 -16.85 -4.84 33.93
C PHE A 631 -15.65 -4.62 33.01
N GLN A 632 -15.12 -3.41 33.04
CA GLN A 632 -13.84 -3.06 32.41
C GLN A 632 -13.09 -2.11 33.34
N VAL A 633 -11.79 -2.34 33.52
CA VAL A 633 -10.92 -1.48 34.34
C VAL A 633 -9.91 -0.79 33.44
N LYS A 634 -9.89 0.54 33.52
CA LYS A 634 -8.94 1.39 32.78
C LYS A 634 -8.10 2.19 33.76
N ARG A 635 -6.79 2.27 33.53
CA ARG A 635 -5.98 3.37 34.06
C ARG A 635 -6.02 4.51 33.05
N ILE A 636 -6.41 5.69 33.49
CA ILE A 636 -6.44 6.89 32.66
C ILE A 636 -5.41 7.88 33.19
N VAL A 637 -4.55 8.36 32.31
CA VAL A 637 -3.57 9.41 32.62
C VAL A 637 -3.89 10.64 31.79
N VAL A 638 -4.11 11.76 32.46
CA VAL A 638 -4.42 13.06 31.85
C VAL A 638 -3.27 14.03 32.08
N GLU A 639 -2.70 14.56 31.00
CA GLU A 639 -1.60 15.51 31.05
C GLU A 639 -2.02 16.85 31.66
N PRO A 640 -1.09 17.62 32.26
CA PRO A 640 -1.36 18.92 32.86
C PRO A 640 -2.15 19.86 31.94
N GLY A 641 -3.24 20.44 32.47
CA GLY A 641 -4.09 21.38 31.74
C GLY A 641 -4.96 20.77 30.63
N LYS A 642 -5.00 19.44 30.51
CA LYS A 642 -5.83 18.73 29.53
C LYS A 642 -7.12 18.20 30.15
N GLN A 643 -8.07 17.86 29.28
CA GLN A 643 -9.38 17.34 29.66
C GLN A 643 -9.93 16.34 28.65
N LEU A 644 -10.76 15.43 29.14
CA LEU A 644 -11.60 14.57 28.31
C LEU A 644 -12.78 15.37 27.75
N SER A 645 -13.40 14.86 26.69
CA SER A 645 -14.61 15.45 26.11
C SER A 645 -15.76 15.42 27.12
N LEU A 646 -16.71 16.36 27.02
CA LEU A 646 -17.95 16.25 27.81
C LEU A 646 -18.77 15.13 27.19
N GLN A 647 -19.08 14.11 27.98
CA GLN A 647 -19.63 12.88 27.45
C GLN A 647 -20.69 12.25 28.35
N MET A 648 -21.40 11.28 27.81
CA MET A 648 -22.40 10.48 28.50
C MET A 648 -22.39 9.07 27.90
N HIS A 649 -22.80 8.09 28.70
CA HIS A 649 -22.98 6.69 28.28
C HIS A 649 -24.39 6.23 28.66
N TYR A 650 -25.08 5.48 27.79
CA TYR A 650 -26.44 5.00 28.09
C TYR A 650 -26.44 3.68 28.85
N HIS A 651 -25.41 2.84 28.68
CA HIS A 651 -25.45 1.44 29.10
C HIS A 651 -24.43 1.04 30.18
N ARG A 652 -23.55 1.97 30.58
CA ARG A 652 -22.59 1.77 31.67
C ARG A 652 -22.59 2.87 32.72
N ALA A 653 -22.26 2.47 33.93
CA ALA A 653 -21.86 3.36 35.02
C ALA A 653 -20.34 3.25 35.22
N GLU A 654 -19.76 4.25 35.89
CA GLU A 654 -18.31 4.32 36.09
C GLU A 654 -17.98 4.68 37.54
N HIS A 655 -16.86 4.18 38.04
CA HIS A 655 -16.29 4.58 39.32
C HIS A 655 -14.85 5.00 39.09
N TRP A 656 -14.55 6.26 39.39
CA TRP A 656 -13.22 6.84 39.25
C TRP A 656 -12.54 6.99 40.59
N THR A 657 -11.31 6.50 40.72
CA THR A 657 -10.45 6.69 41.91
C THR A 657 -9.17 7.40 41.49
N VAL A 658 -8.84 8.51 42.14
CA VAL A 658 -7.60 9.25 41.86
C VAL A 658 -6.43 8.54 42.53
N VAL A 659 -5.47 8.08 41.72
CA VAL A 659 -4.24 7.45 42.21
C VAL A 659 -3.16 8.50 42.44
N ARG A 660 -3.08 9.50 41.56
CA ARG A 660 -2.06 10.54 41.60
C ARG A 660 -2.58 11.88 41.08
N GLY A 661 -2.24 12.97 41.76
CA GLY A 661 -2.60 14.33 41.34
C GLY A 661 -3.98 14.79 41.79
N THR A 662 -4.56 15.75 41.07
CA THR A 662 -5.86 16.34 41.38
C THR A 662 -6.74 16.33 40.15
N ALA A 663 -7.93 15.72 40.25
CA ALA A 663 -8.93 15.73 39.21
C ALA A 663 -9.94 16.84 39.46
N ARG A 664 -10.36 17.54 38.41
CA ARG A 664 -11.64 18.27 38.40
C ARG A 664 -12.66 17.43 37.65
N VAL A 665 -13.73 17.06 38.34
CA VAL A 665 -14.77 16.21 37.79
C VAL A 665 -16.05 17.01 37.66
N THR A 666 -16.64 16.99 36.46
CA THR A 666 -18.03 17.36 36.23
C THR A 666 -18.87 16.09 36.22
N CYS A 667 -19.94 16.04 37.00
CA CYS A 667 -20.89 14.93 37.07
C CYS A 667 -22.31 15.50 37.21
N GLY A 668 -23.09 15.44 36.13
CA GLY A 668 -24.36 16.13 35.98
C GLY A 668 -24.16 17.64 36.16
N ASN A 669 -24.88 18.22 37.12
CA ASN A 669 -24.85 19.66 37.38
C ASN A 669 -23.78 20.08 38.39
N LYS A 670 -22.94 19.15 38.86
CA LYS A 670 -21.92 19.41 39.88
C LYS A 670 -20.53 19.36 39.25
N THR A 671 -19.68 20.31 39.63
CA THR A 671 -18.24 20.28 39.34
C THR A 671 -17.47 20.41 40.63
N PHE A 672 -16.55 19.49 40.90
CA PHE A 672 -15.78 19.43 42.16
C PHE A 672 -14.37 18.88 41.92
N LEU A 673 -13.50 19.03 42.92
CA LEU A 673 -12.14 18.49 42.89
C LEU A 673 -12.08 17.15 43.64
N LEU A 674 -11.24 16.24 43.15
CA LEU A 674 -10.83 15.02 43.84
C LEU A 674 -9.31 14.99 43.94
N SER A 675 -8.81 14.67 45.12
CA SER A 675 -7.39 14.47 45.45
C SER A 675 -7.04 12.99 45.47
N GLU A 676 -5.76 12.68 45.62
CA GLU A 676 -5.27 11.30 45.73
C GLU A 676 -6.06 10.48 46.76
N ASN A 677 -6.41 9.26 46.39
CA ASN A 677 -7.21 8.30 47.14
C ASN A 677 -8.69 8.67 47.34
N GLU A 678 -9.16 9.81 46.80
CA GLU A 678 -10.59 10.12 46.70
C GLU A 678 -11.21 9.51 45.45
N SER A 679 -12.54 9.30 45.47
CA SER A 679 -13.24 8.66 44.36
C SER A 679 -14.63 9.25 44.13
N THR A 680 -15.20 8.99 42.95
CA THR A 680 -16.56 9.34 42.61
C THR A 680 -17.22 8.27 41.74
N TYR A 681 -18.54 8.16 41.88
CA TYR A 681 -19.39 7.33 41.04
C TYR A 681 -20.08 8.21 39.98
N ILE A 682 -20.05 7.75 38.73
CA ILE A 682 -20.70 8.37 37.58
C ILE A 682 -21.90 7.47 37.20
N PRO A 683 -23.14 7.90 37.46
CA PRO A 683 -24.31 7.11 37.15
C PRO A 683 -24.56 6.98 35.63
N LEU A 684 -25.28 5.93 35.23
CA LEU A 684 -25.79 5.74 33.87
C LEU A 684 -26.55 6.98 33.37
N GLY A 685 -26.35 7.35 32.10
CA GLY A 685 -27.01 8.48 31.47
C GLY A 685 -26.63 9.85 32.05
N THR A 686 -25.60 9.93 32.90
CA THR A 686 -25.15 11.19 33.48
C THR A 686 -24.07 11.82 32.62
N VAL A 687 -24.24 13.10 32.29
CA VAL A 687 -23.21 13.88 31.59
C VAL A 687 -22.02 14.10 32.53
N HIS A 688 -20.81 13.82 32.08
CA HIS A 688 -19.60 13.92 32.90
C HIS A 688 -18.36 14.31 32.10
N ARG A 689 -17.35 14.81 32.82
CA ARG A 689 -16.03 15.20 32.29
C ARG A 689 -14.94 15.03 33.35
N LEU A 690 -13.75 14.63 32.91
CA LEU A 690 -12.53 14.59 33.70
C LEU A 690 -11.53 15.64 33.18
N GLU A 691 -11.02 16.49 34.06
CA GLU A 691 -9.99 17.48 33.76
C GLU A 691 -8.80 17.37 34.72
N ASN A 692 -7.60 17.65 34.23
CA ASN A 692 -6.42 17.84 35.06
C ASN A 692 -6.08 19.34 35.19
N PRO A 693 -6.55 20.03 36.25
CA PRO A 693 -6.19 21.43 36.51
C PRO A 693 -4.76 21.60 37.07
N GLY A 694 -4.06 20.51 37.36
CA GLY A 694 -2.75 20.50 38.01
C GLY A 694 -1.59 20.78 37.06
N LYS A 695 -0.38 20.75 37.64
CA LYS A 695 0.91 20.90 36.92
C LYS A 695 1.64 19.58 36.71
N THR A 696 1.13 18.49 37.27
CA THR A 696 1.67 17.12 37.12
C THR A 696 0.61 16.24 36.45
N PRO A 697 1.00 15.14 35.78
CA PRO A 697 0.03 14.19 35.25
C PRO A 697 -0.93 13.69 36.33
N LEU A 698 -2.23 13.66 35.99
CA LEU A 698 -3.30 13.08 36.79
C LEU A 698 -3.43 11.61 36.39
N GLU A 699 -3.47 10.71 37.36
CA GLU A 699 -3.69 9.28 37.14
C GLU A 699 -4.93 8.82 37.91
N ILE A 700 -5.87 8.19 37.21
CA ILE A 700 -7.06 7.60 37.82
C ILE A 700 -7.22 6.14 37.41
N ILE A 701 -7.86 5.35 38.27
CA ILE A 701 -8.45 4.06 37.91
C ILE A 701 -9.95 4.27 37.69
N GLU A 702 -10.41 3.94 36.50
CA GLU A 702 -11.80 3.87 36.12
C GLU A 702 -12.25 2.42 36.12
N VAL A 703 -13.31 2.12 36.86
CA VAL A 703 -14.03 0.85 36.80
C VAL A 703 -15.37 1.10 36.13
N GLN A 704 -15.55 0.55 34.94
CA GLN A 704 -16.81 0.57 34.21
C GLN A 704 -17.63 -0.66 34.59
N SER A 705 -18.94 -0.51 34.72
CA SER A 705 -19.86 -1.61 35.03
C SER A 705 -21.16 -1.44 34.26
N GLY A 706 -21.61 -2.50 33.59
CA GLY A 706 -22.79 -2.44 32.73
C GLY A 706 -23.00 -3.72 31.91
N HIS A 707 -24.10 -3.75 31.15
CA HIS A 707 -24.40 -4.84 30.22
C HIS A 707 -23.73 -4.65 28.85
N TYR A 708 -23.29 -3.43 28.54
CA TYR A 708 -22.57 -3.09 27.33
C TYR A 708 -21.50 -2.05 27.66
N LEU A 709 -20.26 -2.30 27.22
CA LEU A 709 -19.08 -1.50 27.58
C LEU A 709 -18.32 -0.97 26.36
N GLY A 710 -18.90 -1.09 25.16
CA GLY A 710 -18.31 -0.60 23.91
C GLY A 710 -18.09 0.92 23.93
N GLU A 711 -17.09 1.40 23.17
CA GLU A 711 -16.80 2.84 23.05
C GLU A 711 -17.79 3.59 22.13
N ASP A 712 -18.64 2.86 21.42
CA ASP A 712 -19.74 3.38 20.59
C ASP A 712 -20.95 3.85 21.42
N ASP A 713 -21.04 3.46 22.69
CA ASP A 713 -22.04 4.00 23.65
C ASP A 713 -21.72 5.45 24.10
N ILE A 714 -20.56 5.99 23.70
CA ILE A 714 -20.11 7.32 24.14
C ILE A 714 -20.78 8.41 23.29
N VAL A 715 -21.74 9.13 23.88
CA VAL A 715 -22.28 10.38 23.33
C VAL A 715 -21.38 11.55 23.73
N ARG A 716 -20.80 12.25 22.76
CA ARG A 716 -19.92 13.41 22.98
C ARG A 716 -20.70 14.70 22.74
N LEU A 717 -20.85 15.51 23.79
CA LEU A 717 -21.62 16.77 23.78
C LEU A 717 -20.74 18.01 23.54
N ASP A 718 -19.49 17.97 24.00
CA ASP A 718 -18.49 18.99 23.72
C ASP A 718 -17.14 18.27 23.53
N ASP A 719 -16.74 18.12 22.26
CA ASP A 719 -15.50 17.47 21.85
C ASP A 719 -14.61 18.44 21.08
N GLN A 720 -13.61 18.98 21.78
CA GLN A 720 -12.55 19.82 21.19
C GLN A 720 -11.59 19.02 20.29
N TYR A 721 -11.81 17.71 20.16
CA TYR A 721 -10.98 16.78 19.40
C TYR A 721 -11.71 16.23 18.15
N GLY A 722 -12.82 16.84 17.74
CA GLY A 722 -13.43 16.64 16.42
C GLY A 722 -13.85 15.20 16.09
N ARG A 723 -14.28 14.42 17.10
CA ARG A 723 -14.86 13.06 16.96
C ARG A 723 -16.37 13.07 17.23
N ALA A 724 -17.01 14.23 17.25
CA ALA A 724 -18.45 14.33 17.41
C ALA A 724 -19.16 13.73 16.19
N GLY A 725 -19.90 12.64 16.40
CA GLY A 725 -20.78 12.06 15.39
C GLY A 725 -22.04 12.91 15.19
N ARG A 726 -22.69 12.71 14.04
CA ARG A 726 -23.89 13.41 13.53
C ARG A 726 -25.09 13.43 14.51
N ALA A 727 -25.09 12.60 15.55
CA ALA A 727 -26.08 12.58 16.64
C ALA A 727 -26.01 13.78 17.61
N ALA A 728 -24.89 14.53 17.65
CA ALA A 728 -24.73 15.68 18.53
C ALA A 728 -25.65 16.87 18.17
N VAL A 729 -26.04 16.99 16.90
CA VAL A 729 -26.86 18.11 16.41
C VAL A 729 -28.33 17.96 16.84
N ASP A 730 -28.83 16.73 16.95
CA ASP A 730 -30.22 16.45 17.33
C ASP A 730 -30.44 16.49 18.85
N ALA A 731 -29.43 16.12 19.64
CA ALA A 731 -29.48 16.19 21.11
C ALA A 731 -29.46 17.64 21.63
N GLN A 732 -28.76 18.55 20.95
CA GLN A 732 -28.70 19.97 21.30
C GLN A 732 -30.06 20.66 21.13
N ALA A 733 -30.86 20.24 20.14
CA ALA A 733 -32.21 20.77 19.89
C ALA A 733 -33.25 20.24 20.90
N ALA A 734 -33.12 18.99 21.34
CA ALA A 734 -34.03 18.38 22.33
C ALA A 734 -33.82 18.92 23.76
N ALA A 735 -32.60 19.32 24.12
CA ALA A 735 -32.30 19.85 25.44
C ALA A 735 -32.80 21.29 25.67
N THR A 736 -33.06 22.04 24.60
CA THR A 736 -33.53 23.43 24.69
C THR A 736 -35.05 23.60 24.83
N ASP A 737 -35.85 22.52 24.70
CA ASP A 737 -37.32 22.64 24.63
C ASP A 737 -38.11 21.77 25.63
N ALA A 738 -37.47 21.26 26.68
CA ALA A 738 -38.13 20.43 27.69
C ALA A 738 -38.58 21.23 28.94
N SER A 739 -39.85 21.66 28.95
CA SER A 739 -40.56 22.07 30.17
C SER A 739 -40.91 20.84 31.05
N PRO A 740 -40.98 20.94 32.40
CA PRO A 740 -41.03 19.78 33.30
C PRO A 740 -42.31 18.90 33.27
N ALA A 741 -43.20 19.06 32.30
CA ALA A 741 -44.52 18.41 32.29
C ALA A 741 -44.68 17.26 31.27
N ALA A 742 -43.66 16.92 30.47
CA ALA A 742 -43.81 15.94 29.38
C ALA A 742 -43.20 14.55 29.64
N ALA A 743 -42.67 14.27 30.83
CA ALA A 743 -41.96 13.01 31.12
C ALA A 743 -42.88 11.81 31.50
N ALA A 744 -44.21 11.92 31.35
CA ALA A 744 -45.15 10.89 31.83
C ALA A 744 -45.89 10.09 30.74
N ASN A 745 -45.66 10.31 29.44
CA ASN A 745 -46.47 9.69 28.38
C ASN A 745 -45.67 9.05 27.23
N ILE A 746 -44.59 8.32 27.54
CA ILE A 746 -43.98 7.39 26.57
C ILE A 746 -43.86 6.00 27.20
N VAL A 747 -45.00 5.42 27.59
CA VAL A 747 -45.15 3.98 27.82
C VAL A 747 -46.57 3.58 27.40
N ALA A 748 -46.78 3.23 26.13
CA ALA A 748 -47.84 2.31 25.66
C ALA A 748 -47.85 2.12 24.11
N ALA A 749 -47.19 1.04 23.64
CA ALA A 749 -47.59 0.03 22.63
C ALA A 749 -48.06 0.45 21.19
N PRO A 750 -47.88 -0.37 20.12
CA PRO A 750 -48.36 -1.77 20.08
C PRO A 750 -47.42 -2.84 19.50
N ASN A 751 -47.65 -4.06 20.01
CA ASN A 751 -47.16 -5.34 19.50
C ASN A 751 -47.60 -5.60 18.05
N ALA A 752 -46.68 -6.13 17.23
CA ALA A 752 -46.97 -6.88 16.02
C ALA A 752 -46.13 -8.18 15.98
N THR A 753 -46.80 -9.28 16.32
CA THR A 753 -46.68 -10.65 15.75
C THR A 753 -45.31 -11.14 15.25
N ALA A 754 -44.70 -12.05 16.01
CA ALA A 754 -43.81 -13.08 15.48
C ALA A 754 -44.31 -14.46 15.94
N THR A 755 -44.58 -15.34 14.97
CA THR A 755 -45.01 -16.74 15.15
C THR A 755 -43.83 -17.63 15.59
N PRO A 756 -44.09 -18.74 16.30
CA PRO A 756 -43.07 -19.51 17.01
C PRO A 756 -42.51 -20.68 16.17
N TYR A 757 -41.20 -20.90 16.22
CA TYR A 757 -40.58 -22.15 15.79
C TYR A 757 -40.04 -22.94 17.00
N GLY A 758 -40.76 -24.03 17.31
CA GLY A 758 -40.20 -25.38 17.50
C GLY A 758 -39.10 -25.60 18.53
N VAL A 759 -39.51 -25.98 19.74
CA VAL A 759 -38.68 -26.72 20.70
C VAL A 759 -38.46 -28.14 20.20
N GLY A 760 -37.21 -28.48 19.85
CA GLY A 760 -36.74 -29.84 19.57
C GLY A 760 -35.89 -30.36 20.73
N THR A 761 -36.46 -31.29 21.48
CA THR A 761 -35.83 -32.03 22.58
C THR A 761 -34.80 -33.03 22.03
N LEU A 762 -33.57 -33.03 22.54
CA LEU A 762 -32.63 -34.14 22.41
C LEU A 762 -32.43 -34.81 23.76
N ARG A 763 -32.94 -36.04 23.86
CA ARG A 763 -32.77 -36.98 24.96
C ARG A 763 -31.34 -37.53 24.96
N ALA A 764 -30.83 -37.71 26.17
CA ALA A 764 -29.72 -38.61 26.48
C ALA A 764 -30.05 -40.07 26.13
N GLY A 765 -29.04 -40.81 25.66
CA GLY A 765 -29.15 -42.25 25.42
C GLY A 765 -27.86 -42.91 24.90
N ARG A 766 -27.12 -43.49 25.85
CA ARG A 766 -25.95 -44.40 25.77
C ARG A 766 -24.57 -43.81 25.56
#